data_AF-A0A1F8FW43-F1
#
_entry.id   AF-A0A1F8FW43-F1
#
_cell.length_a   1.000
_cell.length_b   1.000
_cell.length_c   1.000
_cell.angle_alpha   90.00
_cell.angle_beta   90.00
_cell.angle_gamma   90.00
#
_symmetry.space_group_name_H-M   'P 1'
#
loop_
_entity.id
_entity.type
_entity.pdbx_description
1 polymer ?
#
loop_
_entity_poly.entity_id
_entity_poly.type
_entity_poly.pdbx_seq_one_letter_code
_entity_poly.pdbx_strand_id
1 'polypeptide(L)'
;MPLKATKKVGAVFDIKPVDDTGRVAVRIIDAVDAVVDLKPKPSVRDEFESLFNHEIDLKAELAKFGGQTESPNSSKPRYRVIQKKPVAPDSAIIFEPIVAEIHHSARTSYGEPATEAEIEYTPIAEESAIDHSLVASFYTHNSAEVEPPIKFGGSTSKWIVVAVLIIAGLLWYVGSVKNEIIRDSGSAVENLQDAEADLKAMNFEGASDDFMAAYANFSRAGDNLNVMGATLSSMIAELPGASSIKSAKKLIDVGRLLADAGAAMTTAMDAVARTGVLLNPTSGDAPIGDIMNAFKQALNISKRNVSQAVALIADVDPEDLPADKRGQVIDLKSKLPLFEETINQSADYAKFFEDFIGSGEKSYLILFENASELRPTGGFPGTYAVVSFKNGKLADFFVDDVYNLDGQVKEQIIPPRELQHITPTWGMRDANWSVDFPASARKIREFYKRASGDEVDGVIAINPKLVAEILKIVGPIRMPAYDLTLTADNLLVTIQDEVEYGANRTQPKQIVKDFGPLLLEKIYSANSDNWLAIFNQIIAAMAERKIIMHFSDLELQRFVIAEGFGGQVNQTLGDYLMVTLSNIKGSKTDAVTDTALAVDTQFTGDDAVHTITIARQHTGGKLKYGFYNKQNPAYVRVLVPENAVFQSISGNDQPSYKPLVDYRHSSFKTDPDLVDFEKNVHVDNSRGVTTYREAGKAEFGFWLITDPGISKTVTLKYRVPNVLNQKSYELYVQKQPGLEIKDFDFSMAKPEGLTPTESHPLLERTNSNYSWSDTFSKDLQFKIKFR
;
A
#
# COMPACT_ATOMS: atom_id res chain seq x y z
N MET A 1 45.80 -16.44 43.08
CA MET A 1 44.52 -16.23 43.80
C MET A 1 43.63 -15.33 42.96
N PRO A 2 42.51 -15.82 42.40
CA PRO A 2 41.50 -14.97 41.77
C PRO A 2 40.43 -14.55 42.79
N LEU A 3 39.94 -13.33 42.65
CA LEU A 3 38.77 -12.80 43.37
C LEU A 3 37.49 -13.44 42.82
N LYS A 4 36.63 -13.90 43.74
CA LYS A 4 35.38 -14.64 43.50
C LYS A 4 34.34 -13.80 42.77
N ALA A 5 33.70 -14.38 41.76
CA ALA A 5 32.45 -13.91 41.19
C ALA A 5 31.28 -14.25 42.13
N THR A 6 30.49 -13.26 42.52
CA THR A 6 29.21 -13.43 43.23
C THR A 6 28.10 -13.73 42.22
N LYS A 7 27.60 -14.97 42.19
CA LYS A 7 26.33 -15.32 41.55
C LYS A 7 25.18 -14.72 42.38
N LYS A 8 24.33 -13.88 41.77
CA LYS A 8 22.98 -13.58 42.29
C LYS A 8 22.02 -14.63 41.73
N VAL A 9 21.38 -15.38 42.62
CA VAL A 9 20.30 -16.35 42.33
C VAL A 9 18.97 -15.60 42.47
N GLY A 10 18.09 -15.68 41.47
CA GLY A 10 16.72 -15.16 41.56
C GLY A 10 15.85 -16.07 42.42
N ALA A 11 15.01 -15.49 43.27
CA ALA A 11 14.07 -16.23 44.13
C ALA A 11 12.96 -16.89 43.28
N VAL A 12 12.63 -18.14 43.59
CA VAL A 12 11.47 -18.87 43.02
C VAL A 12 10.44 -19.02 44.13
N PHE A 13 9.17 -18.72 43.82
CA PHE A 13 8.05 -18.82 44.74
C PHE A 13 7.21 -20.07 44.44
N ASP A 14 6.78 -20.79 45.47
CA ASP A 14 5.79 -21.86 45.37
C ASP A 14 4.39 -21.29 45.63
N ILE A 15 3.45 -21.54 44.69
CA ILE A 15 2.08 -21.02 44.72
C ILE A 15 1.12 -22.20 44.81
N LYS A 16 0.37 -22.30 45.91
CA LYS A 16 -0.73 -23.27 46.04
C LYS A 16 -2.07 -22.66 45.59
N PRO A 17 -3.09 -23.48 45.26
CA PRO A 17 -4.39 -23.01 44.77
C PRO A 17 -5.08 -22.04 45.74
N VAL A 18 -5.87 -21.14 45.16
CA VAL A 18 -6.63 -20.07 45.83
C VAL A 18 -7.67 -20.67 46.77
N ASP A 19 -7.71 -20.20 48.03
CA ASP A 19 -8.79 -20.57 48.94
C ASP A 19 -10.07 -19.76 48.68
N ASP A 20 -11.17 -20.19 49.29
CA ASP A 20 -12.54 -19.70 49.08
C ASP A 20 -12.73 -18.19 49.44
N THR A 21 -11.68 -17.53 49.94
CA THR A 21 -11.65 -16.09 50.26
C THR A 21 -10.88 -15.24 49.24
N GLY A 22 -10.33 -15.86 48.19
CA GLY A 22 -9.64 -15.16 47.10
C GLY A 22 -8.22 -14.70 47.42
N ARG A 23 -7.58 -15.28 48.45
CA ARG A 23 -6.19 -14.94 48.85
C ARG A 23 -5.22 -16.07 48.49
N VAL A 24 -4.02 -15.69 48.05
CA VAL A 24 -2.93 -16.63 47.68
C VAL A 24 -1.81 -16.53 48.71
N ALA A 25 -1.42 -17.65 49.32
CA ALA A 25 -0.25 -17.72 50.19
C ALA A 25 1.00 -18.06 49.37
N VAL A 26 2.03 -17.22 49.47
CA VAL A 26 3.31 -17.36 48.74
C VAL A 26 4.43 -17.64 49.75
N ARG A 27 5.23 -18.69 49.53
CA ARG A 27 6.42 -19.00 50.35
C ARG A 27 7.69 -19.02 49.50
N ILE A 28 8.77 -18.46 50.04
CA ILE A 28 10.11 -18.43 49.41
C ILE A 28 10.82 -19.76 49.68
N ILE A 29 11.41 -20.37 48.64
CA ILE A 29 12.24 -21.57 48.77
C ILE A 29 13.72 -21.16 48.67
N ASP A 30 14.52 -21.49 49.69
CA ASP A 30 15.90 -20.99 49.82
C ASP A 30 16.98 -21.91 49.19
N ALA A 31 16.66 -23.09 48.64
CA ALA A 31 17.65 -23.93 47.95
C ALA A 31 17.02 -24.98 47.01
N VAL A 32 17.64 -25.19 45.83
CA VAL A 32 17.38 -26.32 44.92
C VAL A 32 18.73 -26.93 44.54
N ASP A 33 18.90 -28.25 44.70
CA ASP A 33 20.12 -28.95 44.29
C ASP A 33 20.20 -29.09 42.77
N ALA A 34 21.41 -28.93 42.21
CA ALA A 34 21.66 -29.03 40.78
C ALA A 34 21.69 -30.50 40.33
N VAL A 35 20.84 -30.85 39.36
CA VAL A 35 20.96 -32.09 38.58
C VAL A 35 21.45 -31.70 37.18
N VAL A 36 22.54 -32.31 36.73
CA VAL A 36 23.25 -32.18 35.44
C VAL A 36 24.48 -31.24 35.47
N ASP A 37 25.65 -31.88 35.37
CA ASP A 37 26.97 -31.27 35.21
C ASP A 37 27.25 -31.04 33.70
N LEU A 38 27.18 -29.78 33.25
CA LEU A 38 27.51 -29.40 31.87
C LEU A 38 28.95 -28.89 31.80
N LYS A 39 29.81 -29.63 31.08
CA LYS A 39 31.17 -29.16 30.74
C LYS A 39 31.09 -27.86 29.91
N PRO A 40 31.98 -26.89 30.14
CA PRO A 40 31.97 -25.64 29.39
C PRO A 40 32.34 -25.86 27.91
N LYS A 41 31.57 -25.26 26.99
CA LYS A 41 31.89 -25.18 25.56
C LYS A 41 33.13 -24.30 25.33
N PRO A 42 34.02 -24.64 24.38
CA PRO A 42 35.11 -23.75 23.97
C PRO A 42 34.56 -22.44 23.41
N SER A 43 35.35 -21.36 23.47
CA SER A 43 34.94 -20.10 22.86
C SER A 43 34.98 -20.19 21.34
N VAL A 44 34.19 -19.36 20.65
CA VAL A 44 34.21 -19.24 19.18
C VAL A 44 35.63 -18.98 18.65
N ARG A 45 36.48 -18.33 19.45
CA ARG A 45 37.89 -18.10 19.12
C ARG A 45 38.72 -19.39 19.17
N ASP A 46 38.47 -20.27 20.14
CA ASP A 46 39.18 -21.54 20.26
C ASP A 46 38.74 -22.54 19.17
N GLU A 47 37.45 -22.53 18.78
CA GLU A 47 36.96 -23.27 17.62
C GLU A 47 37.58 -22.75 16.31
N PHE A 48 37.64 -21.43 16.14
CA PHE A 48 38.22 -20.79 14.96
C PHE A 48 39.73 -21.05 14.84
N GLU A 49 40.50 -20.98 15.93
CA GLU A 49 41.95 -21.27 15.90
C GLU A 49 42.23 -22.78 15.69
N SER A 50 41.32 -23.68 16.07
CA SER A 50 41.47 -25.13 15.82
C SER A 50 41.26 -25.52 14.34
N LEU A 51 40.42 -24.77 13.61
CA LEU A 51 40.10 -25.01 12.20
C LEU A 51 41.28 -24.68 11.27
N PHE A 52 42.16 -23.76 11.67
CA PHE A 52 43.32 -23.34 10.85
C PHE A 52 44.63 -24.06 11.19
N ASN A 53 44.65 -24.88 12.25
CA ASN A 53 45.85 -25.61 12.70
C ASN A 53 45.81 -27.12 12.38
N HIS A 54 44.85 -27.59 11.58
CA HIS A 54 44.91 -28.95 11.04
C HIS A 54 45.78 -28.99 9.78
N GLU A 55 46.85 -29.79 9.81
CA GLU A 55 47.57 -30.18 8.59
C GLU A 55 46.63 -31.02 7.72
N ILE A 56 46.10 -30.42 6.66
CA ILE A 56 45.31 -31.13 5.66
C ILE A 56 46.30 -31.91 4.77
N ASP A 57 46.27 -33.23 4.86
CA ASP A 57 46.95 -34.11 3.91
C ASP A 57 46.22 -34.04 2.56
N LEU A 58 46.62 -33.06 1.75
CA LEU A 58 46.09 -32.80 0.41
C LEU A 58 46.11 -34.04 -0.50
N LYS A 59 46.99 -35.02 -0.24
CA LYS A 59 47.02 -36.27 -1.00
C LYS A 59 45.81 -37.15 -0.71
N ALA A 60 45.33 -37.17 0.53
CA ALA A 60 44.16 -37.96 0.94
C ALA A 60 42.84 -37.34 0.43
N GLU A 61 42.77 -36.02 0.34
CA GLU A 61 41.61 -35.30 -0.22
C GLU A 61 41.54 -35.44 -1.76
N LEU A 62 42.66 -35.30 -2.46
CA LEU A 62 42.69 -35.40 -3.94
C LEU A 62 42.53 -36.84 -4.46
N ALA A 63 42.91 -37.85 -3.66
CA ALA A 63 42.67 -39.25 -3.97
C ALA A 63 41.17 -39.60 -4.04
N LYS A 64 40.29 -38.85 -3.35
CA LYS A 64 38.82 -39.03 -3.43
C LYS A 64 38.24 -38.63 -4.79
N PHE A 65 39.00 -37.89 -5.60
CA PHE A 65 38.58 -37.39 -6.91
C PHE A 65 39.39 -38.00 -8.08
N GLY A 66 40.12 -39.09 -7.83
CA GLY A 66 40.66 -39.95 -8.89
C GLY A 66 41.89 -39.44 -9.66
N GLY A 67 42.59 -38.42 -9.16
CA GLY A 67 43.81 -37.90 -9.80
C GLY A 67 45.11 -38.46 -9.20
N GLN A 68 45.98 -39.05 -10.03
CA GLN A 68 47.41 -39.20 -9.69
C GLN A 68 48.20 -38.07 -10.37
N THR A 69 49.07 -37.37 -9.63
CA THR A 69 50.51 -37.21 -9.93
C THR A 69 51.27 -36.24 -8.99
N GLU A 70 52.54 -36.61 -8.79
CA GLU A 70 53.80 -35.98 -8.34
C GLU A 70 53.89 -34.57 -7.71
N SER A 71 54.72 -34.50 -6.64
CA SER A 71 55.19 -33.31 -5.88
C SER A 71 56.37 -32.61 -6.60
N PRO A 72 56.91 -31.42 -6.21
CA PRO A 72 56.71 -30.64 -4.96
C PRO A 72 56.69 -29.09 -5.08
N ASN A 73 56.05 -28.41 -4.12
CA ASN A 73 56.70 -27.42 -3.23
C ASN A 73 55.67 -26.75 -2.29
N SER A 74 55.96 -26.82 -0.99
CA SER A 74 55.22 -26.13 0.06
C SER A 74 55.55 -24.63 0.08
N SER A 75 54.57 -23.77 -0.15
CA SER A 75 54.65 -22.34 0.19
C SER A 75 53.38 -21.89 0.92
N LYS A 76 53.56 -21.34 2.14
CA LYS A 76 52.48 -20.78 2.96
C LYS A 76 52.15 -19.35 2.47
N PRO A 77 50.88 -19.00 2.20
CA PRO A 77 50.50 -17.60 2.00
C PRO A 77 50.53 -16.84 3.34
N ARG A 78 51.27 -15.72 3.39
CA ARG A 78 51.20 -14.76 4.51
C ARG A 78 50.11 -13.74 4.22
N TYR A 79 49.06 -13.68 5.04
CA TYR A 79 48.11 -12.56 5.05
C TYR A 79 48.54 -11.51 6.07
N ARG A 80 48.59 -10.25 5.62
CA ARG A 80 48.86 -9.07 6.46
C ARG A 80 47.51 -8.47 6.85
N VAL A 81 47.26 -8.31 8.15
CA VAL A 81 46.03 -7.67 8.67
C VAL A 81 46.05 -6.19 8.29
N ILE A 82 45.06 -5.74 7.53
CA ILE A 82 44.78 -4.31 7.33
C ILE A 82 44.06 -3.84 8.59
N GLN A 83 44.76 -3.11 9.45
CA GLN A 83 44.11 -2.39 10.55
C GLN A 83 43.23 -1.27 9.97
N LYS A 84 41.93 -1.32 10.26
CA LYS A 84 41.01 -0.21 9.98
C LYS A 84 41.51 1.06 10.68
N LYS A 85 41.69 2.14 9.91
CA LYS A 85 41.80 3.49 10.47
C LYS A 85 40.53 3.80 11.29
N PRO A 86 40.63 4.53 12.41
CA PRO A 86 39.47 5.01 13.13
C PRO A 86 38.76 6.05 12.27
N VAL A 87 37.48 5.82 11.98
CA VAL A 87 36.58 6.82 11.39
C VAL A 87 36.11 7.71 12.54
N ALA A 88 36.26 9.02 12.37
CA ALA A 88 35.78 10.02 13.32
C ALA A 88 34.26 9.92 13.50
N PRO A 89 33.71 10.20 14.69
CA PRO A 89 32.27 10.22 14.92
C PRO A 89 31.73 11.57 14.41
N ASP A 90 31.53 11.67 13.10
CA ASP A 90 30.67 12.70 12.48
C ASP A 90 30.52 12.37 11.00
N SER A 91 29.55 11.51 10.70
CA SER A 91 28.90 11.48 9.39
C SER A 91 27.41 11.52 9.66
N ALA A 92 26.97 12.69 10.12
CA ALA A 92 25.58 13.07 10.15
C ALA A 92 25.01 12.98 8.73
N ILE A 93 23.94 12.20 8.62
CA ILE A 93 22.75 12.39 7.78
C ILE A 93 22.91 13.55 6.78
N ILE A 94 23.34 13.25 5.54
CA ILE A 94 23.33 14.20 4.42
C ILE A 94 21.93 14.16 3.80
N PHE A 95 20.90 14.60 4.54
CA PHE A 95 19.54 14.66 4.00
C PHE A 95 18.79 15.95 4.37
N GLU A 96 19.15 16.64 5.45
CA GLU A 96 18.56 17.95 5.76
C GLU A 96 18.88 19.02 4.71
N PRO A 97 20.11 19.19 4.18
CA PRO A 97 20.41 20.31 3.29
C PRO A 97 19.75 20.18 1.91
N ILE A 98 19.59 18.97 1.38
CA ILE A 98 19.00 18.75 0.04
C ILE A 98 17.48 18.89 0.09
N VAL A 99 16.85 18.36 1.13
CA VAL A 99 15.42 18.52 1.38
C VAL A 99 15.12 19.98 1.74
N ALA A 100 15.95 20.64 2.55
CA ALA A 100 15.84 22.07 2.83
C ALA A 100 16.08 22.94 1.58
N GLU A 101 16.98 22.59 0.67
CA GLU A 101 17.22 23.34 -0.58
C GLU A 101 16.05 23.19 -1.57
N ILE A 102 15.46 21.99 -1.65
CA ILE A 102 14.21 21.74 -2.40
C ILE A 102 13.04 22.52 -1.77
N HIS A 103 12.97 22.59 -0.44
CA HIS A 103 11.96 23.39 0.26
C HIS A 103 12.23 24.91 0.22
N HIS A 104 13.49 25.34 0.12
CA HIS A 104 13.89 26.75 0.06
C HIS A 104 13.64 27.33 -1.33
N SER A 105 14.00 26.59 -2.39
CA SER A 105 13.74 26.98 -3.79
C SER A 105 12.24 27.12 -4.11
N ALA A 106 11.38 26.35 -3.42
CA ALA A 106 9.93 26.52 -3.47
C ALA A 106 9.42 27.78 -2.74
N ARG A 107 10.11 28.23 -1.68
CA ARG A 107 9.74 29.42 -0.89
C ARG A 107 10.21 30.73 -1.50
N THR A 108 11.37 30.78 -2.16
CA THR A 108 11.95 32.00 -2.73
C THR A 108 11.24 32.54 -3.99
N SER A 109 10.21 31.83 -4.49
CA SER A 109 9.42 32.28 -5.64
C SER A 109 8.34 33.30 -5.28
N TYR A 110 8.09 33.57 -4.00
CA TYR A 110 7.18 34.63 -3.56
C TYR A 110 7.74 35.34 -2.31
N GLY A 111 7.82 36.67 -2.39
CA GLY A 111 8.60 37.53 -1.50
C GLY A 111 8.24 37.47 0.00
N GLU A 112 9.20 37.89 0.82
CA GLU A 112 9.16 37.89 2.28
C GLU A 112 7.90 38.54 2.88
N PRO A 113 7.32 37.97 3.96
CA PRO A 113 6.19 38.58 4.64
C PRO A 113 6.62 39.78 5.49
N ALA A 114 5.88 40.87 5.34
CA ALA A 114 5.99 42.06 6.18
C ALA A 114 5.48 41.78 7.61
N THR A 115 6.10 42.49 8.55
CA THR A 115 5.93 42.45 10.01
C THR A 115 4.48 42.61 10.51
N GLU A 116 4.24 41.94 11.64
CA GLU A 116 3.05 41.92 12.49
C GLU A 116 2.31 43.26 12.62
N ALA A 117 0.98 43.23 12.44
CA ALA A 117 0.07 44.24 12.94
C ALA A 117 -0.93 43.59 13.90
N GLU A 118 -0.92 44.03 15.15
CA GLU A 118 -1.97 43.76 16.14
C GLU A 118 -3.32 44.23 15.60
N ILE A 119 -4.33 43.34 15.61
CA ILE A 119 -5.72 43.70 15.35
C ILE A 119 -6.54 43.33 16.59
N GLU A 120 -7.16 44.34 17.19
CA GLU A 120 -8.08 44.25 18.32
C GLU A 120 -9.28 43.35 18.00
N TYR A 121 -9.60 42.46 18.94
CA TYR A 121 -10.77 41.60 18.92
C TYR A 121 -12.00 42.33 19.49
N THR A 122 -13.11 42.31 18.75
CA THR A 122 -14.46 42.54 19.30
C THR A 122 -15.18 41.20 19.43
N PRO A 123 -15.75 40.87 20.61
CA PRO A 123 -16.47 39.61 20.79
C PRO A 123 -17.87 39.72 20.19
N ILE A 124 -18.22 38.79 19.29
CA ILE A 124 -19.61 38.52 18.91
C ILE A 124 -20.00 37.21 19.58
N ALA A 125 -20.89 37.31 20.56
CA ALA A 125 -21.60 36.19 21.14
C ALA A 125 -22.86 35.92 20.32
N GLU A 126 -23.02 34.69 19.83
CA GLU A 126 -24.31 34.05 19.63
C GLU A 126 -24.09 32.53 19.60
N GLU A 127 -24.63 31.84 20.61
CA GLU A 127 -24.75 30.39 20.66
C GLU A 127 -25.60 29.91 19.48
N SER A 128 -24.99 29.25 18.50
CA SER A 128 -25.73 28.52 17.48
C SER A 128 -26.23 27.19 18.07
N ALA A 129 -27.55 27.02 18.14
CA ALA A 129 -28.18 25.76 18.47
C ALA A 129 -27.66 24.65 17.55
N ILE A 130 -27.24 23.52 18.13
CA ILE A 130 -26.77 22.33 17.42
C ILE A 130 -27.95 21.78 16.59
N ASP A 131 -27.78 21.73 15.27
CA ASP A 131 -28.80 21.19 14.36
C ASP A 131 -28.83 19.66 14.41
N HIS A 132 -29.82 19.12 15.13
CA HIS A 132 -30.04 17.68 15.24
C HIS A 132 -30.58 17.02 13.96
N SER A 133 -30.99 17.80 12.94
CA SER A 133 -31.56 17.24 11.70
C SER A 133 -30.51 16.60 10.79
N LEU A 134 -29.29 17.14 10.77
CA LEU A 134 -28.13 16.59 10.06
C LEU A 134 -27.75 15.18 10.58
N VAL A 135 -27.87 14.94 11.89
CA VAL A 135 -27.55 13.62 12.47
C VAL A 135 -28.54 12.55 11.99
N ALA A 136 -29.83 12.90 11.87
CA ALA A 136 -30.84 11.98 11.37
C ALA A 136 -30.72 11.72 9.86
N SER A 137 -30.26 12.70 9.07
CA SER A 137 -30.10 12.53 7.62
C SER A 137 -28.96 11.58 7.25
N PHE A 138 -27.86 11.57 8.01
CA PHE A 138 -26.76 10.62 7.80
C PHE A 138 -27.25 9.17 7.87
N TYR A 139 -28.02 8.82 8.90
CA TYR A 139 -28.41 7.42 9.14
C TYR A 139 -29.70 6.98 8.44
N THR A 140 -30.28 7.79 7.55
CA THR A 140 -31.55 7.48 6.86
C THR A 140 -31.42 7.27 5.35
N HIS A 141 -30.23 7.37 4.77
CA HIS A 141 -30.01 7.10 3.35
C HIS A 141 -29.79 5.61 3.07
N ASN A 142 -30.69 5.01 2.29
CA ASN A 142 -30.45 3.70 1.67
C ASN A 142 -29.51 3.91 0.48
N SER A 143 -28.31 3.33 0.57
CA SER A 143 -27.27 3.37 -0.46
C SER A 143 -27.79 2.76 -1.78
N ALA A 144 -27.64 3.49 -2.88
CA ALA A 144 -27.83 2.96 -4.22
C ALA A 144 -26.72 1.94 -4.56
N GLU A 145 -27.05 0.93 -5.35
CA GLU A 145 -26.12 -0.13 -5.76
C GLU A 145 -24.85 0.46 -6.41
N VAL A 146 -23.70 0.10 -5.83
CA VAL A 146 -22.37 0.45 -6.31
C VAL A 146 -22.08 -0.31 -7.60
N GLU A 147 -21.85 0.42 -8.71
CA GLU A 147 -21.26 -0.18 -9.91
C GLU A 147 -19.83 -0.66 -9.61
N PRO A 148 -19.43 -1.88 -10.04
CA PRO A 148 -18.13 -2.42 -9.71
C PRO A 148 -17.00 -1.63 -10.39
N PRO A 149 -15.78 -1.62 -9.81
CA PRO A 149 -14.61 -1.00 -10.41
C PRO A 149 -14.31 -1.65 -11.77
N ILE A 150 -13.69 -0.85 -12.64
CA ILE A 150 -13.29 -1.21 -14.01
C ILE A 150 -12.68 -2.62 -14.02
N LYS A 151 -13.43 -3.58 -14.59
CA LYS A 151 -12.96 -4.95 -14.78
C LYS A 151 -11.83 -4.97 -15.82
N PHE A 152 -10.64 -5.37 -15.40
CA PHE A 152 -9.48 -5.61 -16.28
C PHE A 152 -9.66 -6.76 -17.29
N GLY A 153 -10.83 -7.42 -17.35
CA GLY A 153 -11.04 -8.63 -18.16
C GLY A 153 -12.02 -8.52 -19.34
N GLY A 154 -12.58 -7.36 -19.66
CA GLY A 154 -13.71 -7.29 -20.63
C GLY A 154 -13.48 -6.49 -21.92
N SER A 155 -12.45 -5.65 -21.97
CA SER A 155 -12.33 -4.57 -22.97
C SER A 155 -11.17 -4.80 -23.94
N THR A 156 -10.02 -5.28 -23.46
CA THR A 156 -8.77 -5.43 -24.24
C THR A 156 -8.89 -6.40 -25.41
N SER A 157 -9.61 -7.52 -25.24
CA SER A 157 -9.80 -8.53 -26.30
C SER A 157 -10.60 -7.97 -27.49
N LYS A 158 -11.60 -7.13 -27.22
CA LYS A 158 -12.44 -6.49 -28.24
C LYS A 158 -11.67 -5.52 -29.13
N TRP A 159 -10.61 -4.87 -28.62
CA TRP A 159 -9.86 -3.86 -29.37
C TRP A 159 -8.85 -4.43 -30.35
N ILE A 160 -8.26 -5.58 -30.03
CA ILE A 160 -7.41 -6.34 -30.96
C ILE A 160 -8.25 -6.77 -32.16
N VAL A 161 -9.46 -7.29 -31.94
CA VAL A 161 -10.41 -7.68 -33.01
C VAL A 161 -10.84 -6.51 -33.88
N VAL A 162 -11.06 -5.33 -33.29
CA VAL A 162 -11.38 -4.13 -34.06
C VAL A 162 -10.19 -3.73 -34.92
N ALA A 163 -8.98 -3.60 -34.37
CA ALA A 163 -7.71 -3.30 -35.08
C ALA A 163 -7.46 -4.20 -36.30
N VAL A 164 -7.79 -5.46 -36.11
CA VAL A 164 -7.67 -6.57 -37.04
C VAL A 164 -8.65 -6.43 -38.22
N LEU A 165 -9.93 -6.21 -37.96
CA LEU A 165 -10.95 -6.03 -39.01
C LEU A 165 -10.73 -4.79 -39.89
N ILE A 166 -9.96 -3.81 -39.39
CA ILE A 166 -9.60 -2.59 -40.12
C ILE A 166 -8.52 -2.87 -41.16
N ILE A 167 -7.44 -3.52 -40.73
CA ILE A 167 -6.30 -3.81 -41.61
C ILE A 167 -6.76 -4.70 -42.77
N ALA A 168 -7.63 -5.68 -42.51
CA ALA A 168 -8.21 -6.54 -43.55
C ALA A 168 -9.05 -5.78 -44.59
N GLY A 169 -9.85 -4.80 -44.16
CA GLY A 169 -10.71 -4.05 -45.09
C GLY A 169 -10.00 -2.94 -45.86
N LEU A 170 -8.91 -2.39 -45.31
CA LEU A 170 -8.10 -1.37 -45.98
C LEU A 170 -7.36 -1.93 -47.18
N LEU A 171 -6.91 -3.17 -47.10
CA LEU A 171 -6.13 -3.80 -48.15
C LEU A 171 -7.01 -4.31 -49.28
N TRP A 172 -8.28 -4.66 -49.00
CA TRP A 172 -9.26 -5.00 -50.01
C TRP A 172 -9.55 -3.85 -51.00
N TYR A 173 -9.39 -2.59 -50.58
CA TYR A 173 -9.71 -1.40 -51.39
C TYR A 173 -8.56 -0.83 -52.20
N VAL A 174 -7.29 -1.13 -51.88
CA VAL A 174 -6.16 -0.73 -52.73
C VAL A 174 -6.11 -1.66 -53.95
N GLY A 175 -7.10 -1.54 -54.83
CA GLY A 175 -7.41 -2.38 -55.99
C GLY A 175 -6.36 -2.35 -57.13
N SER A 176 -5.13 -1.94 -56.82
CA SER A 176 -3.95 -2.05 -57.67
C SER A 176 -2.82 -2.87 -57.03
N VAL A 177 -3.04 -3.43 -55.82
CA VAL A 177 -2.06 -4.18 -55.06
C VAL A 177 -2.27 -5.69 -55.23
N LYS A 178 -1.16 -6.42 -55.37
CA LYS A 178 -1.09 -7.87 -55.63
C LYS A 178 -1.97 -8.64 -54.63
N ASN A 179 -2.76 -9.62 -55.09
CA ASN A 179 -3.63 -10.49 -54.28
C ASN A 179 -2.93 -11.09 -53.04
N GLU A 180 -1.61 -11.25 -53.08
CA GLU A 180 -0.77 -11.73 -51.99
C GLU A 180 -0.82 -10.84 -50.74
N ILE A 181 -0.83 -9.50 -50.86
CA ILE A 181 -0.84 -8.60 -49.69
C ILE A 181 -2.19 -8.63 -48.96
N ILE A 182 -3.29 -8.68 -49.73
CA ILE A 182 -4.65 -8.80 -49.21
C ILE A 182 -4.82 -10.13 -48.49
N ARG A 183 -4.37 -11.22 -49.12
CA ARG A 183 -4.42 -12.56 -48.54
C ARG A 183 -3.59 -12.63 -47.26
N ASP A 184 -2.32 -12.24 -47.32
CA ASP A 184 -1.42 -12.39 -46.18
C ASP A 184 -1.90 -11.54 -45.00
N SER A 185 -2.38 -10.32 -45.23
CA SER A 185 -2.91 -9.49 -44.14
C SER A 185 -4.28 -9.94 -43.65
N GLY A 186 -5.12 -10.50 -44.51
CA GLY A 186 -6.38 -11.14 -44.12
C GLY A 186 -6.13 -12.35 -43.21
N SER A 187 -5.16 -13.20 -43.56
CA SER A 187 -4.73 -14.32 -42.72
C SER A 187 -4.04 -13.87 -41.44
N ALA A 188 -3.30 -12.75 -41.46
CA ALA A 188 -2.76 -12.17 -40.23
C ALA A 188 -3.88 -11.80 -39.24
N VAL A 189 -4.96 -11.25 -39.79
CA VAL A 189 -6.14 -10.82 -39.07
C VAL A 189 -6.91 -12.00 -38.50
N GLU A 190 -7.14 -13.04 -39.30
CA GLU A 190 -7.75 -14.29 -38.84
C GLU A 190 -6.96 -14.90 -37.67
N ASN A 191 -5.64 -15.03 -37.82
CA ASN A 191 -4.79 -15.53 -36.75
C ASN A 191 -4.87 -14.67 -35.47
N LEU A 192 -5.00 -13.35 -35.57
CA LEU A 192 -5.21 -12.52 -34.37
C LEU A 192 -6.58 -12.75 -33.70
N GLN A 193 -7.60 -13.17 -34.45
CA GLN A 193 -8.90 -13.56 -33.89
C GLN A 193 -8.83 -14.93 -33.23
N ASP A 194 -8.11 -15.86 -33.83
CA ASP A 194 -7.87 -17.19 -33.27
C ASP A 194 -7.04 -17.08 -31.98
N ALA A 195 -6.00 -16.24 -31.96
CA ALA A 195 -5.24 -15.93 -30.75
C ALA A 195 -6.12 -15.36 -29.62
N GLU A 196 -7.11 -14.52 -29.95
CA GLU A 196 -8.06 -13.99 -28.96
C GLU A 196 -8.99 -15.10 -28.42
N ALA A 197 -9.45 -16.00 -29.29
CA ALA A 197 -10.27 -17.14 -28.90
C ALA A 197 -9.49 -18.10 -27.99
N ASP A 198 -8.22 -18.38 -28.34
CA ASP A 198 -7.33 -19.21 -27.55
C ASP A 198 -6.98 -18.57 -26.20
N LEU A 199 -6.73 -17.26 -26.14
CA LEU A 199 -6.58 -16.53 -24.88
C LEU A 199 -7.83 -16.65 -23.98
N LYS A 200 -9.04 -16.53 -24.56
CA LYS A 200 -10.30 -16.73 -23.81
C LYS A 200 -10.46 -18.17 -23.32
N ALA A 201 -9.92 -19.13 -24.04
CA ALA A 201 -9.89 -20.54 -23.66
C ALA A 201 -8.69 -20.91 -22.76
N MET A 202 -7.81 -19.94 -22.43
CA MET A 202 -6.54 -20.14 -21.72
C MET A 202 -5.56 -21.10 -22.43
N ASN A 203 -5.71 -21.26 -23.74
CA ASN A 203 -4.78 -22.00 -24.60
C ASN A 203 -3.60 -21.10 -24.96
N PHE A 204 -2.67 -20.88 -24.02
CA PHE A 204 -1.55 -19.94 -24.22
C PHE A 204 -0.56 -20.40 -25.30
N GLU A 205 -0.38 -21.72 -25.46
CA GLU A 205 0.43 -22.31 -26.53
C GLU A 205 -0.18 -21.99 -27.90
N GLY A 206 -1.47 -22.30 -28.10
CA GLY A 206 -2.17 -21.98 -29.35
C GLY A 206 -2.23 -20.48 -29.64
N ALA A 207 -2.52 -19.66 -28.63
CA ALA A 207 -2.52 -18.21 -28.79
C ALA A 207 -1.14 -17.67 -29.22
N SER A 208 -0.05 -18.24 -28.67
CA SER A 208 1.31 -17.88 -29.07
C SER A 208 1.60 -18.25 -30.52
N ASP A 209 1.22 -19.47 -30.93
CA ASP A 209 1.35 -19.94 -32.31
C ASP A 209 0.59 -19.03 -33.29
N ASP A 210 -0.63 -18.64 -32.93
CA ASP A 210 -1.48 -17.75 -33.72
C ASP A 210 -0.88 -16.33 -33.81
N PHE A 211 -0.38 -15.76 -32.71
CA PHE A 211 0.32 -14.47 -32.74
C PHE A 211 1.59 -14.53 -33.60
N MET A 212 2.39 -15.60 -33.51
CA MET A 212 3.57 -15.77 -34.35
C MET A 212 3.20 -15.92 -35.83
N ALA A 213 2.11 -16.65 -36.14
CA ALA A 213 1.60 -16.78 -37.49
C ALA A 213 1.09 -15.44 -38.04
N ALA A 214 0.39 -14.64 -37.21
CA ALA A 214 -0.02 -13.29 -37.55
C ALA A 214 1.18 -12.37 -37.83
N TYR A 215 2.21 -12.42 -37.00
CA TYR A 215 3.46 -11.68 -37.23
C TYR A 215 4.09 -12.03 -38.58
N ALA A 216 4.22 -13.33 -38.88
CA ALA A 216 4.80 -13.79 -40.14
C ALA A 216 3.98 -13.33 -41.36
N ASN A 217 2.66 -13.37 -41.24
CA ASN A 217 1.73 -12.89 -42.26
C ASN A 217 1.84 -11.37 -42.49
N PHE A 218 1.86 -10.55 -41.43
CA PHE A 218 2.08 -9.10 -41.55
C PHE A 218 3.47 -8.77 -42.10
N SER A 219 4.51 -9.51 -41.71
CA SER A 219 5.86 -9.32 -42.26
C SER A 219 5.88 -9.56 -43.76
N ARG A 220 5.28 -10.66 -44.25
CA ARG A 220 5.16 -10.93 -45.70
C ARG A 220 4.40 -9.84 -46.43
N ALA A 221 3.28 -9.37 -45.86
CA ALA A 221 2.51 -8.28 -46.44
C ALA A 221 3.35 -6.98 -46.53
N GLY A 222 4.10 -6.65 -45.48
CA GLY A 222 5.01 -5.51 -45.42
C GLY A 222 6.16 -5.60 -46.43
N ASP A 223 6.79 -6.77 -46.57
CA ASP A 223 7.87 -7.03 -47.53
C ASP A 223 7.39 -6.89 -48.97
N ASN A 224 6.22 -7.45 -49.29
CA ASN A 224 5.60 -7.30 -50.59
C ASN A 224 5.28 -5.83 -50.93
N LEU A 225 4.82 -5.05 -49.95
CA LEU A 225 4.63 -3.60 -50.08
C LEU A 225 5.95 -2.83 -50.26
N ASN A 226 7.02 -3.25 -49.58
CA ASN A 226 8.36 -2.65 -49.72
C ASN A 226 8.94 -2.89 -51.11
N VAL A 227 8.79 -4.10 -51.67
CA VAL A 227 9.23 -4.40 -53.04
C VAL A 227 8.50 -3.50 -54.04
N MET A 228 7.18 -3.34 -53.91
CA MET A 228 6.41 -2.42 -54.76
C MET A 228 6.87 -0.98 -54.63
N GLY A 229 7.06 -0.50 -53.39
CA GLY A 229 7.55 0.85 -53.09
C GLY A 229 8.94 1.11 -53.66
N ALA A 230 9.87 0.15 -53.58
CA ALA A 230 11.22 0.28 -54.13
C ALA A 230 11.21 0.34 -55.66
N THR A 231 10.39 -0.50 -56.32
CA THR A 231 10.29 -0.52 -57.79
C THR A 231 9.56 0.68 -58.39
N LEU A 232 8.70 1.36 -57.62
CA LEU A 232 7.81 2.40 -58.13
C LEU A 232 7.96 3.76 -57.41
N SER A 233 8.90 3.88 -56.46
CA SER A 233 9.10 5.09 -55.62
C SER A 233 9.30 6.38 -56.41
N SER A 234 10.01 6.33 -57.53
CA SER A 234 10.24 7.50 -58.40
C SER A 234 9.05 7.86 -59.29
N MET A 235 8.06 6.97 -59.44
CA MET A 235 6.89 7.16 -60.31
C MET A 235 5.60 7.43 -59.53
N ILE A 236 5.51 6.97 -58.28
CA ILE A 236 4.30 7.05 -57.46
C ILE A 236 4.25 8.31 -56.59
N ALA A 237 5.39 8.94 -56.28
CA ALA A 237 5.44 10.10 -55.38
C ALA A 237 4.57 11.29 -55.83
N GLU A 238 4.21 11.38 -57.11
CA GLU A 238 3.38 12.44 -57.70
C GLU A 238 1.95 12.01 -58.07
N LEU A 239 1.57 10.74 -57.84
CA LEU A 239 0.26 10.20 -58.22
C LEU A 239 -0.78 10.30 -57.07
N PRO A 240 -2.07 10.55 -57.40
CA PRO A 240 -3.16 10.47 -56.41
C PRO A 240 -3.22 9.06 -55.77
N GLY A 241 -3.17 8.98 -54.43
CA GLY A 241 -3.23 7.71 -53.68
C GLY A 241 -1.90 7.20 -53.11
N ALA A 242 -0.78 7.89 -53.31
CA ALA A 242 0.51 7.54 -52.70
C ALA A 242 0.47 7.60 -51.15
N SER A 243 -0.34 8.50 -50.60
CA SER A 243 -0.58 8.64 -49.16
C SER A 243 -1.32 7.41 -48.58
N SER A 244 -2.29 6.86 -49.32
CA SER A 244 -2.97 5.60 -48.98
C SER A 244 -2.03 4.40 -48.86
N ILE A 245 -1.04 4.27 -49.74
CA ILE A 245 -0.05 3.18 -49.67
C ILE A 245 0.85 3.34 -48.44
N LYS A 246 1.27 4.58 -48.13
CA LYS A 246 2.06 4.89 -46.94
C LYS A 246 1.30 4.57 -45.66
N SER A 247 0.02 4.96 -45.58
CA SER A 247 -0.87 4.69 -44.46
C SER A 247 -1.15 3.19 -44.30
N ALA A 248 -1.37 2.46 -45.40
CA ALA A 248 -1.52 1.00 -45.38
C ALA A 248 -0.27 0.27 -44.86
N LYS A 249 0.93 0.68 -45.31
CA LYS A 249 2.19 0.13 -44.82
C LYS A 249 2.36 0.33 -43.31
N LYS A 250 2.10 1.54 -42.82
CA LYS A 250 2.18 1.85 -41.38
C LYS A 250 1.23 0.97 -40.57
N LEU A 251 0.02 0.71 -41.07
CA LEU A 251 -0.95 -0.14 -40.39
C LEU A 251 -0.54 -1.62 -40.37
N ILE A 252 0.10 -2.12 -41.43
CA ILE A 252 0.70 -3.46 -41.44
C ILE A 252 1.85 -3.54 -40.43
N ASP A 253 2.71 -2.53 -40.36
CA ASP A 253 3.78 -2.48 -39.37
C ASP A 253 3.23 -2.41 -37.93
N VAL A 254 2.15 -1.67 -37.70
CA VAL A 254 1.40 -1.68 -36.42
C VAL A 254 0.90 -3.09 -36.11
N GLY A 255 0.22 -3.76 -37.05
CA GLY A 255 -0.27 -5.14 -36.88
C GLY A 255 0.86 -6.12 -36.55
N ARG A 256 2.00 -6.01 -37.24
CA ARG A 256 3.21 -6.81 -36.99
C ARG A 256 3.74 -6.60 -35.56
N LEU A 257 3.89 -5.36 -35.12
CA LEU A 257 4.40 -5.04 -33.78
C LEU A 257 3.48 -5.54 -32.68
N LEU A 258 2.16 -5.40 -32.86
CA LEU A 258 1.17 -5.90 -31.91
C LEU A 258 1.13 -7.43 -31.86
N ALA A 259 1.29 -8.10 -33.00
CA ALA A 259 1.39 -9.55 -33.05
C ALA A 259 2.64 -10.06 -32.31
N ASP A 260 3.79 -9.40 -32.49
CA ASP A 260 5.03 -9.75 -31.76
C ASP A 260 4.90 -9.51 -30.25
N ALA A 261 4.25 -8.41 -29.85
CA ALA A 261 3.93 -8.14 -28.44
C ALA A 261 3.00 -9.21 -27.85
N GLY A 262 2.00 -9.66 -28.60
CA GLY A 262 1.08 -10.73 -28.21
C GLY A 262 1.78 -12.07 -28.07
N ALA A 263 2.65 -12.43 -29.02
CA ALA A 263 3.45 -13.65 -28.99
C ALA A 263 4.38 -13.68 -27.76
N ALA A 264 5.05 -12.57 -27.47
CA ALA A 264 5.94 -12.48 -26.31
C ALA A 264 5.18 -12.70 -24.98
N MET A 265 4.02 -12.06 -24.82
CA MET A 265 3.19 -12.21 -23.60
C MET A 265 2.62 -13.62 -23.47
N THR A 266 2.07 -14.19 -24.54
CA THR A 266 1.52 -15.56 -24.52
C THR A 266 2.59 -16.62 -24.32
N THR A 267 3.79 -16.44 -24.87
CA THR A 267 4.96 -17.29 -24.58
C THR A 267 5.34 -17.25 -23.11
N ALA A 268 5.36 -16.05 -22.49
CA ALA A 268 5.61 -15.95 -21.05
C ALA A 268 4.52 -16.65 -20.23
N MET A 269 3.24 -16.45 -20.58
CA MET A 269 2.11 -17.12 -19.92
C MET A 269 2.15 -18.65 -20.08
N ASP A 270 2.52 -19.15 -21.26
CA ASP A 270 2.72 -20.58 -21.51
C ASP A 270 3.85 -21.15 -20.66
N ALA A 271 4.99 -20.43 -20.57
CA ALA A 271 6.10 -20.83 -19.71
C ALA A 271 5.64 -20.96 -18.24
N VAL A 272 4.81 -20.03 -17.75
CA VAL A 272 4.20 -20.12 -16.42
C VAL A 272 3.26 -21.31 -16.31
N ALA A 273 2.38 -21.52 -17.28
CA ALA A 273 1.45 -22.65 -17.28
C ALA A 273 2.19 -24.01 -17.23
N ARG A 274 3.29 -24.15 -17.98
CA ARG A 274 4.12 -25.38 -18.01
C ARG A 274 4.89 -25.66 -16.73
N THR A 275 5.16 -24.65 -15.89
CA THR A 275 5.75 -24.89 -14.56
C THR A 275 4.84 -25.73 -13.66
N GLY A 276 3.58 -25.90 -14.04
CA GLY A 276 2.58 -26.53 -13.19
C GLY A 276 2.15 -25.64 -12.04
N VAL A 277 2.74 -24.46 -11.80
CA VAL A 277 2.33 -23.55 -10.71
C VAL A 277 0.88 -23.09 -10.84
N LEU A 278 0.34 -23.02 -12.05
CA LEU A 278 -1.07 -22.66 -12.25
C LEU A 278 -2.04 -23.84 -12.03
N LEU A 279 -1.54 -25.08 -12.11
CA LEU A 279 -2.35 -26.31 -12.14
C LEU A 279 -2.14 -27.22 -10.91
N ASN A 280 -0.95 -27.18 -10.34
CA ASN A 280 -0.51 -27.90 -9.15
C ASN A 280 0.55 -27.09 -8.39
N PRO A 281 0.13 -26.12 -7.59
CA PRO A 281 1.06 -25.17 -6.98
C PRO A 281 1.88 -25.77 -5.82
N THR A 282 1.55 -27.00 -5.42
CA THR A 282 2.27 -27.76 -4.38
C THR A 282 3.53 -28.45 -4.89
N SER A 283 3.80 -28.45 -6.21
CA SER A 283 5.10 -28.87 -6.76
C SER A 283 6.13 -27.77 -6.50
N GLY A 284 6.66 -27.76 -5.28
CA GLY A 284 7.46 -26.71 -4.65
C GLY A 284 8.84 -26.41 -5.25
N ASP A 285 9.04 -26.53 -6.56
CA ASP A 285 10.31 -26.22 -7.23
C ASP A 285 10.24 -25.07 -8.23
N ALA A 286 9.05 -24.55 -8.56
CA ALA A 286 8.94 -23.49 -9.56
C ALA A 286 9.56 -22.18 -9.05
N PRO A 287 10.65 -21.69 -9.65
CA PRO A 287 11.28 -20.47 -9.19
C PRO A 287 10.39 -19.30 -9.61
N ILE A 288 9.71 -18.67 -8.66
CA ILE A 288 8.96 -17.42 -8.88
C ILE A 288 9.83 -16.40 -9.65
N GLY A 289 11.14 -16.41 -9.41
CA GLY A 289 12.12 -15.62 -10.18
C GLY A 289 12.18 -15.94 -11.67
N ASP A 290 12.05 -17.20 -12.10
CA ASP A 290 12.07 -17.58 -13.53
C ASP A 290 10.79 -17.15 -14.23
N ILE A 291 9.64 -17.33 -13.55
CA ILE A 291 8.34 -16.83 -14.00
C ILE A 291 8.39 -15.31 -14.17
N MET A 292 8.92 -14.61 -13.17
CA MET A 292 9.04 -13.15 -13.19
C MET A 292 9.97 -12.68 -14.31
N ASN A 293 11.10 -13.37 -14.53
CA ASN A 293 12.02 -13.04 -15.60
C ASN A 293 11.40 -13.23 -16.99
N ALA A 294 10.61 -14.30 -17.20
CA ALA A 294 9.86 -14.51 -18.45
C ALA A 294 8.86 -13.37 -18.69
N PHE A 295 8.06 -13.01 -17.68
CA PHE A 295 7.12 -11.88 -17.78
C PHE A 295 7.82 -10.55 -18.02
N LYS A 296 8.93 -10.28 -17.33
CA LYS A 296 9.73 -9.06 -17.52
C LYS A 296 10.25 -8.96 -18.95
N GLN A 297 10.76 -10.05 -19.51
CA GLN A 297 11.23 -10.06 -20.90
C GLN A 297 10.09 -9.80 -21.87
N ALA A 298 8.94 -10.45 -21.67
CA ALA A 298 7.75 -10.23 -22.46
C ALA A 298 7.26 -8.77 -22.39
N LEU A 299 7.11 -8.22 -21.18
CA LEU A 299 6.70 -6.82 -20.97
C LEU A 299 7.67 -5.83 -21.61
N ASN A 300 8.99 -6.09 -21.58
CA ASN A 300 9.97 -5.22 -22.26
C ASN A 300 9.84 -5.27 -23.79
N ILE A 301 9.56 -6.44 -24.37
CA ILE A 301 9.28 -6.59 -25.80
C ILE A 301 7.98 -5.86 -26.15
N SER A 302 6.91 -6.12 -25.41
CA SER A 302 5.60 -5.50 -25.60
C SER A 302 5.66 -3.99 -25.45
N LYS A 303 6.35 -3.46 -24.44
CA LYS A 303 6.57 -2.01 -24.23
C LYS A 303 7.21 -1.38 -25.46
N ARG A 304 8.33 -1.94 -25.95
CA ARG A 304 9.01 -1.43 -27.15
C ARG A 304 8.10 -1.46 -28.38
N ASN A 305 7.43 -2.58 -28.60
CA ASN A 305 6.61 -2.79 -29.78
C ASN A 305 5.34 -1.93 -29.79
N VAL A 306 4.67 -1.81 -28.65
CA VAL A 306 3.48 -0.98 -28.50
C VAL A 306 3.83 0.51 -28.63
N SER A 307 4.93 0.99 -28.02
CA SER A 307 5.39 2.37 -28.22
C SER A 307 5.70 2.69 -29.69
N GLN A 308 6.34 1.76 -30.40
CA GLN A 308 6.57 1.92 -31.84
C GLN A 308 5.25 1.93 -32.64
N ALA A 309 4.29 1.08 -32.27
CA ALA A 309 2.98 1.04 -32.90
C ALA A 309 2.20 2.34 -32.67
N VAL A 310 2.25 2.93 -31.46
CA VAL A 310 1.68 4.25 -31.14
C VAL A 310 2.29 5.34 -32.03
N ALA A 311 3.62 5.37 -32.16
CA ALA A 311 4.30 6.34 -33.02
C ALA A 311 3.91 6.18 -34.50
N LEU A 312 3.78 4.95 -34.99
CA LEU A 312 3.39 4.68 -36.38
C LEU A 312 1.95 5.07 -36.68
N ILE A 313 1.00 4.74 -35.79
CA ILE A 313 -0.41 5.04 -36.00
C ILE A 313 -0.74 6.52 -35.85
N ALA A 314 0.04 7.27 -35.06
CA ALA A 314 -0.07 8.71 -34.93
C ALA A 314 -0.01 9.43 -36.30
N ASP A 315 0.84 8.94 -37.20
CA ASP A 315 1.02 9.49 -38.54
C ASP A 315 0.07 8.93 -39.61
N VAL A 316 -0.81 7.99 -39.27
CA VAL A 316 -1.81 7.49 -40.22
C VAL A 316 -2.91 8.53 -40.34
N ASP A 317 -3.14 9.03 -41.55
CA ASP A 317 -4.27 9.91 -41.87
C ASP A 317 -5.50 9.03 -42.19
N PRO A 318 -6.60 9.11 -41.40
CA PRO A 318 -7.81 8.36 -41.69
C PRO A 318 -8.43 8.71 -43.05
N GLU A 319 -8.18 9.91 -43.60
CA GLU A 319 -8.73 10.31 -44.89
C GLU A 319 -8.08 9.57 -46.07
N ASP A 320 -6.84 9.09 -45.89
CA ASP A 320 -6.13 8.23 -46.85
C ASP A 320 -6.75 6.83 -46.98
N LEU A 321 -7.72 6.52 -46.13
CA LEU A 321 -8.30 5.20 -45.97
C LEU A 321 -9.75 5.13 -46.48
N PRO A 322 -10.22 3.95 -46.94
CA PRO A 322 -11.62 3.63 -47.18
C PRO A 322 -12.58 4.16 -46.12
N ALA A 323 -13.68 4.76 -46.57
CA ALA A 323 -14.68 5.38 -45.72
C ALA A 323 -15.24 4.43 -44.64
N ASP A 324 -15.42 3.16 -44.97
CA ASP A 324 -15.91 2.10 -44.07
C ASP A 324 -14.88 1.65 -43.01
N LYS A 325 -13.62 2.09 -43.12
CA LYS A 325 -12.50 1.72 -42.24
C LYS A 325 -11.97 2.87 -41.40
N ARG A 326 -12.31 4.12 -41.74
CA ARG A 326 -11.82 5.32 -41.04
C ARG A 326 -12.17 5.32 -39.56
N GLY A 327 -13.45 5.08 -39.23
CA GLY A 327 -13.92 5.09 -37.84
C GLY A 327 -13.20 4.06 -36.97
N GLN A 328 -12.89 2.93 -37.58
CA GLN A 328 -12.09 1.86 -37.01
C GLN A 328 -10.64 2.32 -36.73
N VAL A 329 -9.92 2.91 -37.69
CA VAL A 329 -8.54 3.40 -37.45
C VAL A 329 -8.52 4.53 -36.43
N ILE A 330 -9.50 5.42 -36.46
CA ILE A 330 -9.67 6.49 -35.46
C ILE A 330 -9.79 5.89 -34.06
N ASP A 331 -10.62 4.86 -33.92
CA ASP A 331 -10.83 4.14 -32.67
C ASP A 331 -9.54 3.46 -32.17
N LEU A 332 -8.81 2.74 -33.03
CA LEU A 332 -7.50 2.18 -32.70
C LEU A 332 -6.48 3.26 -32.29
N LYS A 333 -6.41 4.37 -33.04
CA LYS A 333 -5.50 5.50 -32.78
C LYS A 333 -5.76 6.14 -31.42
N SER A 334 -7.03 6.18 -30.99
CA SER A 334 -7.43 6.69 -29.67
C SER A 334 -7.11 5.75 -28.50
N LYS A 335 -7.05 4.44 -28.73
CA LYS A 335 -6.88 3.43 -27.65
C LYS A 335 -5.48 2.92 -27.49
N LEU A 336 -4.71 2.90 -28.57
CA LEU A 336 -3.35 2.38 -28.52
C LEU A 336 -2.48 3.09 -27.47
N PRO A 337 -2.61 4.42 -27.24
CA PRO A 337 -1.96 5.08 -26.12
C PRO A 337 -2.41 4.58 -24.73
N LEU A 338 -3.70 4.26 -24.54
CA LEU A 338 -4.20 3.68 -23.27
C LEU A 338 -3.62 2.27 -23.04
N PHE A 339 -3.47 1.50 -24.12
CA PHE A 339 -2.84 0.19 -24.06
C PHE A 339 -1.34 0.30 -23.76
N GLU A 340 -0.65 1.27 -24.36
CA GLU A 340 0.75 1.59 -24.03
C GLU A 340 0.92 1.93 -22.55
N GLU A 341 0.05 2.78 -22.00
CA GLU A 341 0.04 3.11 -20.58
C GLU A 341 -0.13 1.87 -19.70
N THR A 342 -1.06 0.98 -20.07
CA THR A 342 -1.30 -0.28 -19.34
C THR A 342 -0.07 -1.20 -19.34
N ILE A 343 0.60 -1.33 -20.49
CA ILE A 343 1.83 -2.15 -20.61
C ILE A 343 2.98 -1.52 -19.84
N ASN A 344 3.12 -0.19 -19.87
CA ASN A 344 4.12 0.53 -19.09
C ASN A 344 3.92 0.33 -17.59
N GLN A 345 2.70 0.53 -17.10
CA GLN A 345 2.34 0.26 -15.72
C GLN A 345 2.66 -1.19 -15.36
N SER A 346 2.20 -2.16 -16.16
CA SER A 346 2.47 -3.59 -15.91
C SER A 346 3.96 -3.90 -15.80
N ALA A 347 4.81 -3.27 -16.63
CA ALA A 347 6.26 -3.40 -16.56
C ALA A 347 6.85 -2.80 -15.27
N ASP A 348 6.31 -1.66 -14.82
CA ASP A 348 6.75 -0.99 -13.59
C ASP A 348 6.35 -1.80 -12.35
N TYR A 349 5.14 -2.38 -12.33
CA TYR A 349 4.70 -3.33 -11.29
C TYR A 349 5.59 -4.59 -11.28
N ALA A 350 5.87 -5.19 -12.43
CA ALA A 350 6.74 -6.37 -12.51
C ALA A 350 8.15 -6.07 -11.98
N LYS A 351 8.70 -4.90 -12.32
CA LYS A 351 9.98 -4.41 -11.76
C LYS A 351 9.89 -4.22 -10.25
N PHE A 352 8.83 -3.60 -9.74
CA PHE A 352 8.61 -3.43 -8.30
C PHE A 352 8.61 -4.79 -7.58
N PHE A 353 7.88 -5.78 -8.09
CA PHE A 353 7.85 -7.12 -7.50
C PHE A 353 9.22 -7.82 -7.52
N GLU A 354 9.97 -7.70 -8.62
CA GLU A 354 11.34 -8.22 -8.72
C GLU A 354 12.27 -7.58 -7.68
N ASP A 355 12.24 -6.25 -7.55
CA ASP A 355 13.07 -5.50 -6.60
C ASP A 355 12.64 -5.81 -5.14
N PHE A 356 11.35 -6.07 -4.91
CA PHE A 356 10.78 -6.45 -3.62
C PHE A 356 11.24 -7.85 -3.19
N ILE A 357 11.16 -8.87 -4.04
CA ILE A 357 11.67 -10.20 -3.67
C ILE A 357 13.20 -10.26 -3.67
N GLY A 358 13.84 -9.38 -4.45
CA GLY A 358 15.28 -9.16 -4.49
C GLY A 358 16.10 -10.32 -5.06
N SER A 359 17.28 -9.99 -5.61
CA SER A 359 18.29 -10.98 -6.02
C SER A 359 19.20 -11.44 -4.88
N GLY A 360 19.08 -10.83 -3.69
CA GLY A 360 19.79 -11.17 -2.46
C GLY A 360 18.83 -11.52 -1.33
N GLU A 361 19.21 -11.22 -0.08
CA GLU A 361 18.32 -11.35 1.07
C GLU A 361 17.50 -10.07 1.24
N LYS A 362 16.18 -10.22 1.39
CA LYS A 362 15.22 -9.14 1.68
C LYS A 362 14.34 -9.56 2.86
N SER A 363 14.03 -8.66 3.77
CA SER A 363 13.17 -8.93 4.93
C SER A 363 12.18 -7.80 5.16
N TYR A 364 10.90 -8.13 5.33
CA TYR A 364 9.84 -7.15 5.52
C TYR A 364 9.03 -7.47 6.77
N LEU A 365 8.72 -6.42 7.54
CA LEU A 365 7.83 -6.50 8.69
C LEU A 365 6.41 -6.18 8.25
N ILE A 366 5.49 -7.11 8.47
CA ILE A 366 4.07 -6.94 8.15
C ILE A 366 3.30 -6.73 9.46
N LEU A 367 2.52 -5.66 9.56
CA LEU A 367 1.61 -5.41 10.67
C LEU A 367 0.18 -5.72 10.26
N PHE A 368 -0.51 -6.53 11.07
CA PHE A 368 -1.94 -6.78 10.89
C PHE A 368 -2.73 -5.79 11.74
N GLU A 369 -3.14 -4.69 11.12
CA GLU A 369 -3.74 -3.56 11.80
C GLU A 369 -5.25 -3.73 11.95
N ASN A 370 -5.70 -4.10 13.16
CA ASN A 370 -7.10 -4.35 13.45
C ASN A 370 -7.92 -3.05 13.46
N ALA A 371 -8.64 -2.79 12.37
CA ALA A 371 -9.53 -1.63 12.24
C ALA A 371 -10.71 -1.60 13.22
N SER A 372 -10.94 -2.67 14.00
CA SER A 372 -11.89 -2.63 15.13
C SER A 372 -11.38 -1.77 16.29
N GLU A 373 -10.09 -1.46 16.29
CA GLU A 373 -9.37 -0.62 17.25
C GLU A 373 -8.55 0.40 16.46
N LEU A 374 -9.22 1.43 15.94
CA LEU A 374 -8.61 2.37 14.99
C LEU A 374 -7.34 3.02 15.55
N ARG A 375 -6.36 3.11 14.66
CA ARG A 375 -5.13 3.89 14.77
C ARG A 375 -4.97 4.67 13.47
N PRO A 376 -4.15 5.72 13.46
CA PRO A 376 -4.02 6.64 12.32
C PRO A 376 -3.69 5.95 10.99
N THR A 377 -2.96 4.85 11.06
CA THR A 377 -2.40 4.11 9.92
C THR A 377 -3.22 2.89 9.51
N GLY A 378 -4.34 2.61 10.17
CA GLY A 378 -5.21 1.47 9.84
C GLY A 378 -5.92 0.86 11.04
N GLY A 379 -5.18 0.67 12.14
CA GLY A 379 -5.71 -0.05 13.30
C GLY A 379 -4.62 -0.50 14.27
N PHE A 380 -5.04 -1.13 15.36
CA PHE A 380 -4.11 -1.63 16.37
C PHE A 380 -3.29 -2.82 15.83
N PRO A 381 -1.95 -2.75 15.79
CA PRO A 381 -1.09 -3.79 15.24
C PRO A 381 -0.84 -4.90 16.26
N GLY A 382 -1.89 -5.64 16.62
CA GLY A 382 -1.80 -6.70 17.64
C GLY A 382 -0.91 -7.87 17.22
N THR A 383 -0.80 -8.16 15.93
CA THR A 383 -0.01 -9.26 15.39
C THR A 383 0.93 -8.70 14.33
N TYR A 384 2.13 -9.27 14.23
CA TYR A 384 3.06 -8.98 13.14
C TYR A 384 3.52 -10.27 12.46
N ALA A 385 4.02 -10.13 11.24
CA ALA A 385 4.79 -11.16 10.56
C ALA A 385 6.13 -10.60 10.08
N VAL A 386 7.12 -11.47 9.96
CA VAL A 386 8.38 -11.18 9.27
C VAL A 386 8.45 -12.13 8.08
N VAL A 387 8.48 -11.57 6.88
CA VAL A 387 8.66 -12.33 5.65
C VAL A 387 10.05 -12.06 5.11
N SER A 388 10.79 -13.11 4.79
CA SER A 388 12.10 -12.99 4.18
C SER A 388 12.16 -13.69 2.84
N PHE A 389 12.89 -13.09 1.91
CA PHE A 389 13.18 -13.64 0.59
C PHE A 389 14.68 -13.82 0.45
N LYS A 390 15.08 -14.84 -0.30
CA LYS A 390 16.46 -15.11 -0.67
C LYS A 390 16.52 -15.45 -2.15
N ASN A 391 17.19 -14.62 -2.93
CA ASN A 391 17.36 -14.79 -4.37
C ASN A 391 16.01 -15.01 -5.10
N GLY A 392 15.01 -14.17 -4.77
CA GLY A 392 13.68 -14.22 -5.36
C GLY A 392 12.78 -15.36 -4.89
N LYS A 393 13.18 -16.10 -3.84
CA LYS A 393 12.39 -17.19 -3.24
C LYS A 393 12.00 -16.85 -1.82
N LEU A 394 10.78 -17.22 -1.40
CA LEU A 394 10.38 -17.14 0.00
C LEU A 394 11.31 -18.03 0.84
N ALA A 395 11.99 -17.41 1.81
CA ALA A 395 12.96 -18.07 2.67
C ALA A 395 12.37 -18.38 4.05
N ASP A 396 11.64 -17.44 4.64
CA ASP A 396 10.97 -17.61 5.93
C ASP A 396 9.69 -16.77 6.02
N PHE A 397 8.73 -17.26 6.79
CA PHE A 397 7.50 -16.56 7.14
C PHE A 397 7.17 -16.81 8.62
N PHE A 398 7.49 -15.83 9.44
CA PHE A 398 7.30 -15.87 10.88
C PHE A 398 6.12 -15.01 11.30
N VAL A 399 5.26 -15.48 12.21
CA VAL A 399 4.11 -14.72 12.74
C VAL A 399 4.14 -14.73 14.26
N ASP A 400 3.98 -13.56 14.87
CA ASP A 400 3.99 -13.46 16.33
C ASP A 400 3.15 -12.30 16.90
N ASP A 401 2.96 -12.36 18.23
CA ASP A 401 2.29 -11.34 19.01
C ASP A 401 3.20 -10.13 19.22
N VAL A 402 2.70 -8.92 18.93
CA VAL A 402 3.42 -7.66 19.18
C VAL A 402 3.88 -7.49 20.63
N TYR A 403 3.16 -8.05 21.61
CA TYR A 403 3.55 -7.97 23.02
C TYR A 403 4.85 -8.72 23.33
N ASN A 404 5.22 -9.73 22.51
CA ASN A 404 6.51 -10.41 22.67
C ASN A 404 7.66 -9.47 22.31
N LEU A 405 7.50 -8.61 21.29
CA LEU A 405 8.48 -7.56 20.95
C LEU A 405 8.59 -6.52 22.07
N ASP A 406 7.45 -5.99 22.52
CA ASP A 406 7.43 -5.02 23.63
C ASP A 406 8.14 -5.56 24.88
N GLY A 407 7.95 -6.84 25.20
CA GLY A 407 8.60 -7.49 26.33
C GLY A 407 10.13 -7.60 26.21
N GLN A 408 10.70 -7.49 25.01
CA GLN A 408 12.16 -7.49 24.80
C GLN A 408 12.77 -6.08 24.87
N VAL A 409 11.97 -5.02 24.74
CA VAL A 409 12.49 -3.64 24.80
C VAL A 409 12.86 -3.29 26.24
N LYS A 410 14.18 -3.16 26.48
CA LYS A 410 14.71 -2.87 27.83
C LYS A 410 14.52 -1.41 28.25
N GLU A 411 14.44 -0.52 27.27
CA GLU A 411 14.36 0.92 27.52
C GLU A 411 12.91 1.34 27.77
N GLN A 412 12.70 2.16 28.79
CA GLN A 412 11.39 2.70 29.11
C GLN A 412 11.25 4.04 28.39
N ILE A 413 10.65 4.03 27.20
CA ILE A 413 10.47 5.24 26.37
C ILE A 413 9.14 5.91 26.72
N ILE A 414 9.13 7.23 26.86
CA ILE A 414 7.91 8.00 27.16
C ILE A 414 6.97 7.93 25.93
N PRO A 415 5.69 7.54 26.11
CA PRO A 415 4.73 7.52 25.00
C PRO A 415 4.15 8.91 24.68
N PRO A 416 3.56 9.07 23.49
CA PRO A 416 2.79 10.25 23.13
C PRO A 416 1.79 10.65 24.21
N ARG A 417 1.61 11.95 24.45
CA ARG A 417 0.80 12.50 25.55
C ARG A 417 -0.57 11.85 25.68
N GLU A 418 -1.27 11.66 24.56
CA GLU A 418 -2.60 11.07 24.50
C GLU A 418 -2.64 9.63 24.99
N LEU A 419 -1.53 8.88 24.87
CA LEU A 419 -1.42 7.49 25.27
C LEU A 419 -0.93 7.31 26.72
N GLN A 420 -0.38 8.35 27.35
CA GLN A 420 0.23 8.26 28.69
C GLN A 420 -0.74 7.85 29.80
N HIS A 421 -2.05 8.00 29.58
CA HIS A 421 -3.09 7.58 30.53
C HIS A 421 -3.51 6.10 30.40
N ILE A 422 -3.01 5.40 29.36
CA ILE A 422 -3.28 3.98 29.13
C ILE A 422 -2.02 3.13 29.20
N THR A 423 -0.85 3.72 28.97
CA THR A 423 0.41 3.00 28.99
C THR A 423 1.54 3.85 29.56
N PRO A 424 2.41 3.27 30.42
CA PRO A 424 3.57 3.99 30.94
C PRO A 424 4.71 4.07 29.91
N THR A 425 4.77 3.16 28.93
CA THR A 425 5.89 3.01 28.01
C THR A 425 5.44 2.97 26.57
N TRP A 426 6.17 3.65 25.69
CA TRP A 426 6.02 3.50 24.25
C TRP A 426 6.73 2.26 23.75
N GLY A 427 6.07 1.54 22.84
CA GLY A 427 6.57 0.31 22.26
C GLY A 427 5.91 0.04 20.92
N MET A 428 6.21 -1.13 20.37
CA MET A 428 5.80 -1.58 19.04
C MET A 428 4.28 -1.53 18.84
N ARG A 429 3.49 -1.90 19.86
CA ARG A 429 2.02 -1.94 19.78
C ARG A 429 1.33 -0.59 19.53
N ASP A 430 2.02 0.52 19.83
CA ASP A 430 1.50 1.88 19.65
C ASP A 430 2.49 2.72 18.81
N ALA A 431 3.43 2.08 18.11
CA ALA A 431 4.44 2.74 17.29
C ALA A 431 3.84 3.41 16.04
N ASN A 432 2.62 3.03 15.66
CA ASN A 432 1.90 3.53 14.50
C ASN A 432 1.07 4.81 14.79
N TRP A 433 1.58 5.64 15.70
CA TRP A 433 0.91 6.84 16.24
C TRP A 433 0.93 8.05 15.29
N SER A 434 1.94 8.22 14.45
CA SER A 434 1.95 9.31 13.46
C SER A 434 0.89 9.06 12.38
N VAL A 435 0.19 10.11 11.95
CA VAL A 435 -0.72 10.04 10.79
C VAL A 435 0.08 9.75 9.51
N ASP A 436 1.26 10.34 9.38
CA ASP A 436 2.17 10.06 8.28
C ASP A 436 2.75 8.64 8.43
N PHE A 437 2.31 7.71 7.57
CA PHE A 437 2.77 6.31 7.64
C PHE A 437 4.30 6.17 7.53
N PRO A 438 5.02 6.91 6.67
CA PRO A 438 6.49 6.88 6.69
C PRO A 438 7.11 7.17 8.05
N ALA A 439 6.60 8.15 8.80
CA ALA A 439 7.05 8.43 10.17
C ALA A 439 6.77 7.25 11.11
N SER A 440 5.54 6.73 11.10
CA SER A 440 5.16 5.53 11.85
C SER A 440 6.03 4.31 11.49
N ALA A 441 6.26 4.05 10.21
CA ALA A 441 7.04 2.93 9.71
C ALA A 441 8.51 3.00 10.14
N ARG A 442 9.12 4.19 10.14
CA ARG A 442 10.48 4.38 10.69
C ARG A 442 10.52 4.06 12.18
N LYS A 443 9.55 4.55 12.94
CA LYS A 443 9.45 4.26 14.38
C LYS A 443 9.22 2.78 14.67
N ILE A 444 8.38 2.14 13.88
CA ILE A 444 8.14 0.69 13.90
C ILE A 444 9.44 -0.09 13.67
N ARG A 445 10.22 0.24 12.63
CA ARG A 445 11.51 -0.41 12.36
C ARG A 445 12.50 -0.22 13.49
N GLU A 446 12.51 0.98 14.09
CA GLU A 446 13.35 1.28 15.23
C GLU A 446 13.00 0.41 16.45
N PHE A 447 11.72 0.33 16.81
CA PHE A 447 11.26 -0.53 17.90
C PHE A 447 11.52 -2.01 17.62
N TYR A 448 11.28 -2.46 16.39
CA TYR A 448 11.59 -3.82 15.98
C TYR A 448 13.08 -4.12 16.18
N LYS A 449 13.98 -3.29 15.66
CA LYS A 449 15.44 -3.44 15.85
C LYS A 449 15.84 -3.44 17.32
N ARG A 450 15.23 -2.60 18.15
CA ARG A 450 15.49 -2.57 19.60
C ARG A 450 15.04 -3.84 20.32
N ALA A 451 13.96 -4.45 19.86
CA ALA A 451 13.36 -5.64 20.45
C ALA A 451 14.04 -6.95 19.98
N SER A 452 14.21 -7.13 18.66
CA SER A 452 14.75 -8.36 18.05
C SER A 452 16.27 -8.33 17.89
N GLY A 453 16.85 -7.14 17.69
CA GLY A 453 18.24 -6.97 17.25
C GLY A 453 18.41 -6.99 15.73
N ASP A 454 17.36 -7.33 14.98
CA ASP A 454 17.38 -7.49 13.53
C ASP A 454 16.86 -6.23 12.81
N GLU A 455 17.30 -6.04 11.56
CA GLU A 455 16.78 -5.00 10.68
C GLU A 455 15.86 -5.58 9.61
N VAL A 456 14.94 -4.75 9.14
CA VAL A 456 14.04 -5.06 8.01
C VAL A 456 14.17 -3.97 6.96
N ASP A 457 14.01 -4.37 5.71
CA ASP A 457 14.08 -3.53 4.52
C ASP A 457 12.83 -2.66 4.35
N GLY A 458 11.71 -3.06 4.94
CA GLY A 458 10.47 -2.27 4.90
C GLY A 458 9.42 -2.73 5.91
N VAL A 459 8.37 -1.91 6.00
CA VAL A 459 7.17 -2.15 6.81
C VAL A 459 5.95 -2.10 5.90
N ILE A 460 5.07 -3.07 6.07
CA ILE A 460 3.80 -3.18 5.35
C ILE A 460 2.71 -3.27 6.40
N ALA A 461 1.72 -2.38 6.37
CA ALA A 461 0.53 -2.51 7.20
C ALA A 461 -0.62 -3.05 6.34
N ILE A 462 -1.31 -4.07 6.86
CA ILE A 462 -2.42 -4.75 6.19
C ILE A 462 -3.64 -4.74 7.11
N ASN A 463 -4.77 -4.32 6.58
CA ASN A 463 -6.05 -4.49 7.22
C ASN A 463 -6.51 -5.97 7.12
N PRO A 464 -6.80 -6.66 8.23
CA PRO A 464 -7.26 -8.05 8.23
C PRO A 464 -8.53 -8.33 7.41
N LYS A 465 -9.34 -7.32 7.07
CA LYS A 465 -10.46 -7.49 6.12
C LYS A 465 -10.02 -8.01 4.76
N LEU A 466 -8.80 -7.65 4.30
CA LEU A 466 -8.23 -8.19 3.06
C LEU A 466 -8.14 -9.73 3.12
N VAL A 467 -7.79 -10.28 4.27
CA VAL A 467 -7.69 -11.73 4.45
C VAL A 467 -9.04 -12.40 4.29
N ALA A 468 -10.11 -11.79 4.83
CA ALA A 468 -11.47 -12.26 4.64
C ALA A 468 -11.91 -12.20 3.16
N GLU A 469 -11.50 -11.15 2.43
CA GLU A 469 -11.77 -11.00 1.00
C GLU A 469 -11.04 -12.06 0.17
N ILE A 470 -9.79 -12.37 0.50
CA ILE A 470 -9.05 -13.47 -0.14
C ILE A 470 -9.72 -14.83 0.14
N LEU A 471 -10.23 -15.07 1.35
CA LEU A 471 -10.99 -16.29 1.67
C LEU A 471 -12.28 -16.43 0.85
N LYS A 472 -12.89 -15.34 0.36
CA LYS A 472 -14.03 -15.43 -0.57
C LYS A 472 -13.64 -16.08 -1.89
N ILE A 473 -12.38 -15.93 -2.29
CA ILE A 473 -11.83 -16.43 -3.55
C ILE A 473 -11.32 -17.86 -3.37
N VAL A 474 -10.47 -18.09 -2.36
CA VAL A 474 -9.83 -19.40 -2.16
C VAL A 474 -10.70 -20.41 -1.39
N GLY A 475 -11.79 -19.94 -0.80
CA GLY A 475 -12.71 -20.75 -0.01
C GLY A 475 -12.26 -20.96 1.45
N PRO A 476 -13.07 -21.69 2.23
CA PRO A 476 -12.86 -21.82 3.67
C PRO A 476 -11.63 -22.67 4.04
N ILE A 477 -11.11 -22.43 5.24
CA ILE A 477 -9.96 -23.11 5.83
C ILE A 477 -10.39 -23.79 7.14
N ARG A 478 -10.16 -25.10 7.22
CA ARG A 478 -10.40 -25.88 8.44
C ARG A 478 -9.23 -25.72 9.40
N MET A 479 -9.53 -25.53 10.68
CA MET A 479 -8.57 -25.39 11.79
C MET A 479 -8.77 -26.57 12.78
N PRO A 480 -8.23 -27.78 12.50
CA PRO A 480 -8.54 -28.98 13.28
C PRO A 480 -8.17 -28.88 14.76
N ALA A 481 -7.06 -28.20 15.09
CA ALA A 481 -6.61 -28.02 16.48
C ALA A 481 -7.60 -27.22 17.34
N TYR A 482 -8.50 -26.47 16.69
CA TYR A 482 -9.50 -25.61 17.33
C TYR A 482 -10.93 -26.14 17.15
N ASP A 483 -11.11 -27.20 16.35
CA ASP A 483 -12.43 -27.66 15.86
C ASP A 483 -13.27 -26.54 15.20
N LEU A 484 -12.60 -25.69 14.42
CA LEU A 484 -13.24 -24.55 13.74
C LEU A 484 -13.05 -24.62 12.23
N THR A 485 -13.93 -23.92 11.51
CA THR A 485 -13.75 -23.61 10.09
C THR A 485 -13.86 -22.10 9.90
N LEU A 486 -12.80 -21.51 9.36
CA LEU A 486 -12.70 -20.09 9.07
C LEU A 486 -13.17 -19.86 7.63
N THR A 487 -14.10 -18.94 7.49
CA THR A 487 -14.77 -18.51 6.27
C THR A 487 -14.60 -17.00 6.14
N ALA A 488 -14.87 -16.44 4.96
CA ALA A 488 -14.86 -14.99 4.78
C ALA A 488 -15.77 -14.24 5.78
N ASP A 489 -16.91 -14.82 6.14
CA ASP A 489 -17.93 -14.13 6.94
C ASP A 489 -17.66 -14.20 8.45
N ASN A 490 -16.99 -15.27 8.91
CA ASN A 490 -16.74 -15.49 10.34
C ASN A 490 -15.28 -15.24 10.77
N LEU A 491 -14.33 -15.10 9.84
CA LEU A 491 -12.89 -15.05 10.13
C LEU A 491 -12.54 -14.14 11.30
N LEU A 492 -12.89 -12.86 11.19
CA LEU A 492 -12.46 -11.83 12.15
C LEU A 492 -13.10 -12.05 13.52
N VAL A 493 -14.41 -12.33 13.56
CA VAL A 493 -15.15 -12.54 14.80
C VAL A 493 -14.71 -13.83 15.49
N THR A 494 -14.52 -14.91 14.75
CA THR A 494 -14.11 -16.22 15.29
C THR A 494 -12.68 -16.20 15.80
N ILE A 495 -11.73 -15.60 15.07
CA ILE A 495 -10.36 -15.42 15.56
C ILE A 495 -10.37 -14.55 16.83
N GLN A 496 -11.16 -13.47 16.85
CA GLN A 496 -11.25 -12.59 18.00
C GLN A 496 -11.85 -13.30 19.23
N ASP A 497 -12.89 -14.12 19.04
CA ASP A 497 -13.51 -14.94 20.08
C ASP A 497 -12.50 -15.92 20.68
N GLU A 498 -11.74 -16.63 19.84
CA GLU A 498 -10.69 -17.56 20.29
C GLU A 498 -9.56 -16.82 21.04
N VAL A 499 -9.12 -15.66 20.54
CA VAL A 499 -8.09 -14.85 21.21
C VAL A 499 -8.56 -14.34 22.59
N GLU A 500 -9.84 -13.97 22.73
CA GLU A 500 -10.35 -13.36 23.97
C GLU A 500 -10.90 -14.36 24.98
N TYR A 501 -11.44 -15.48 24.52
CA TYR A 501 -12.19 -16.43 25.34
C TYR A 501 -11.79 -17.90 25.13
N GLY A 502 -10.91 -18.18 24.16
CA GLY A 502 -10.40 -19.52 23.88
C GLY A 502 -9.60 -20.13 25.02
N ALA A 503 -9.40 -21.45 24.97
CA ALA A 503 -8.80 -22.21 26.06
C ALA A 503 -7.32 -21.84 26.31
N ASN A 504 -6.57 -21.46 25.27
CA ASN A 504 -5.16 -21.11 25.38
C ASN A 504 -4.96 -19.66 25.83
N ARG A 505 -5.20 -19.39 27.11
CA ARG A 505 -4.99 -18.06 27.71
C ARG A 505 -3.51 -17.65 27.81
N THR A 506 -2.59 -18.61 27.74
CA THR A 506 -1.14 -18.35 27.78
C THR A 506 -0.58 -17.82 26.46
N GLN A 507 -1.15 -18.24 25.33
CA GLN A 507 -0.76 -17.81 23.98
C GLN A 507 -2.01 -17.60 23.12
N PRO A 508 -2.80 -16.55 23.42
CA PRO A 508 -4.12 -16.36 22.80
C PRO A 508 -4.05 -16.16 21.27
N LYS A 509 -2.92 -15.66 20.75
CA LYS A 509 -2.72 -15.47 19.30
C LYS A 509 -2.17 -16.68 18.56
N GLN A 510 -2.09 -17.85 19.19
CA GLN A 510 -1.63 -19.07 18.52
C GLN A 510 -2.49 -19.42 17.30
N ILE A 511 -3.81 -19.19 17.35
CA ILE A 511 -4.71 -19.44 16.20
C ILE A 511 -4.30 -18.64 14.95
N VAL A 512 -3.79 -17.43 15.12
CA VAL A 512 -3.33 -16.59 14.00
C VAL A 512 -2.03 -17.15 13.40
N LYS A 513 -1.14 -17.65 14.25
CA LYS A 513 0.11 -18.30 13.82
C LYS A 513 -0.15 -19.59 13.05
N ASP A 514 -1.13 -20.38 13.50
CA ASP A 514 -1.51 -21.64 12.86
C ASP A 514 -2.29 -21.39 11.55
N PHE A 515 -3.06 -20.30 11.48
CA PHE A 515 -3.85 -19.94 10.31
C PHE A 515 -2.99 -19.43 9.14
N GLY A 516 -1.95 -18.63 9.42
CA GLY A 516 -1.12 -18.00 8.38
C GLY A 516 -0.55 -18.98 7.34
N PRO A 517 0.15 -20.07 7.76
CA PRO A 517 0.66 -21.08 6.85
C PRO A 517 -0.43 -21.78 6.03
N LEU A 518 -1.58 -22.09 6.64
CA LEU A 518 -2.71 -22.73 5.95
C LEU A 518 -3.32 -21.81 4.89
N LEU A 519 -3.41 -20.52 5.16
CA LEU A 519 -3.85 -19.53 4.18
C LEU A 519 -2.85 -19.43 3.02
N LEU A 520 -1.55 -19.36 3.31
CA LEU A 520 -0.52 -19.33 2.28
C LEU A 520 -0.58 -20.59 1.41
N GLU A 521 -0.66 -21.77 2.01
CA GLU A 521 -0.83 -23.04 1.28
C GLU A 521 -2.06 -23.01 0.37
N LYS A 522 -3.18 -22.46 0.86
CA LYS A 522 -4.43 -22.32 0.10
C LYS A 522 -4.30 -21.35 -1.08
N ILE A 523 -3.64 -20.21 -0.87
CA ILE A 523 -3.36 -19.21 -1.91
C ILE A 523 -2.42 -19.81 -2.96
N TYR A 524 -1.33 -20.45 -2.52
CA TYR A 524 -0.42 -21.13 -3.42
C TYR A 524 -1.21 -22.11 -4.26
N SER A 525 -1.96 -23.03 -3.63
CA SER A 525 -2.74 -24.10 -4.26
C SER A 525 -3.95 -23.65 -5.11
N ALA A 526 -4.15 -22.34 -5.30
CA ALA A 526 -5.23 -21.80 -6.11
C ALA A 526 -5.02 -22.04 -7.62
N ASN A 527 -6.11 -22.20 -8.37
CA ASN A 527 -6.06 -22.26 -9.84
C ASN A 527 -5.82 -20.87 -10.46
N SER A 528 -5.61 -20.83 -11.78
CA SER A 528 -5.36 -19.58 -12.53
C SER A 528 -6.45 -18.51 -12.34
N ASP A 529 -7.72 -18.89 -12.37
CA ASP A 529 -8.85 -17.96 -12.20
C ASP A 529 -8.83 -17.30 -10.82
N ASN A 530 -8.58 -18.10 -9.78
CA ASN A 530 -8.46 -17.61 -8.42
C ASN A 530 -7.22 -16.73 -8.24
N TRP A 531 -6.10 -17.05 -8.87
CA TRP A 531 -4.90 -16.20 -8.84
C TRP A 531 -5.14 -14.81 -9.44
N LEU A 532 -5.82 -14.74 -10.59
CA LEU A 532 -6.20 -13.45 -11.18
C LEU A 532 -7.17 -12.68 -10.28
N ALA A 533 -8.13 -13.36 -9.66
CA ALA A 533 -9.05 -12.76 -8.71
C ALA A 533 -8.33 -12.23 -7.45
N ILE A 534 -7.36 -12.99 -6.90
CA ILE A 534 -6.55 -12.57 -5.75
C ILE A 534 -5.72 -11.34 -6.11
N PHE A 535 -5.06 -11.35 -7.27
CA PHE A 535 -4.28 -10.20 -7.74
C PHE A 535 -5.14 -8.94 -7.85
N ASN A 536 -6.30 -9.04 -8.50
CA ASN A 536 -7.24 -7.92 -8.61
C ASN A 536 -7.72 -7.44 -7.23
N GLN A 537 -7.95 -8.36 -6.29
CA GLN A 537 -8.33 -8.01 -4.92
C GLN A 537 -7.22 -7.26 -4.18
N ILE A 538 -5.96 -7.65 -4.35
CA ILE A 538 -4.80 -6.97 -3.76
C ILE A 538 -4.68 -5.55 -4.33
N ILE A 539 -4.81 -5.37 -5.64
CA ILE A 539 -4.77 -4.04 -6.27
C ILE A 539 -5.92 -3.15 -5.76
N ALA A 540 -7.14 -3.68 -5.69
CA ALA A 540 -8.28 -2.96 -5.12
C ALA A 540 -8.02 -2.58 -3.66
N ALA A 541 -7.46 -3.49 -2.86
CA ALA A 541 -7.12 -3.24 -1.47
C ALA A 541 -6.05 -2.17 -1.29
N MET A 542 -5.07 -2.08 -2.20
CA MET A 542 -4.10 -0.99 -2.21
C MET A 542 -4.76 0.37 -2.49
N ALA A 543 -5.65 0.44 -3.49
CA ALA A 543 -6.41 1.65 -3.81
C ALA A 543 -7.33 2.11 -2.67
N GLU A 544 -7.89 1.18 -1.90
CA GLU A 544 -8.74 1.43 -0.72
C GLU A 544 -7.93 1.71 0.58
N ARG A 545 -6.59 1.78 0.46
CA ARG A 545 -5.64 1.94 1.58
C ARG A 545 -5.77 0.84 2.65
N LYS A 546 -6.15 -0.37 2.25
CA LYS A 546 -6.08 -1.58 3.11
C LYS A 546 -4.68 -2.17 3.19
N ILE A 547 -3.80 -1.78 2.25
CA ILE A 547 -2.37 -2.08 2.27
C ILE A 547 -1.62 -0.75 2.12
N ILE A 548 -0.72 -0.45 3.06
CA ILE A 548 0.21 0.68 2.94
C ILE A 548 1.63 0.20 3.24
N MET A 549 2.61 0.78 2.55
CA MET A 549 3.97 0.25 2.47
C MET A 549 5.02 1.35 2.62
N HIS A 550 6.11 1.03 3.31
CA HIS A 550 7.27 1.90 3.40
C HIS A 550 8.55 1.07 3.34
N PHE A 551 9.45 1.46 2.44
CA PHE A 551 10.70 0.78 2.16
C PHE A 551 11.92 1.66 2.44
N SER A 552 13.02 1.01 2.80
CA SER A 552 14.34 1.65 2.95
C SER A 552 15.05 1.77 1.60
N ASP A 553 14.70 0.88 0.66
CA ASP A 553 15.14 0.94 -0.72
C ASP A 553 14.43 2.09 -1.46
N LEU A 554 15.21 2.97 -2.09
CA LEU A 554 14.69 4.19 -2.69
C LEU A 554 13.85 3.94 -3.94
N GLU A 555 14.14 2.89 -4.72
CA GLU A 555 13.37 2.57 -5.92
C GLU A 555 12.00 1.99 -5.52
N LEU A 556 11.98 1.07 -4.56
CA LEU A 556 10.71 0.57 -3.98
C LEU A 556 9.91 1.70 -3.33
N GLN A 557 10.57 2.59 -2.57
CA GLN A 557 9.89 3.69 -1.90
C GLN A 557 9.31 4.71 -2.89
N ARG A 558 10.05 5.03 -3.96
CA ARG A 558 9.55 5.91 -5.03
C ARG A 558 8.33 5.34 -5.71
N PHE A 559 8.35 4.04 -6.01
CA PHE A 559 7.22 3.35 -6.63
C PHE A 559 5.96 3.44 -5.76
N VAL A 560 6.05 3.06 -4.47
CA VAL A 560 4.87 3.11 -3.60
C VAL A 560 4.36 4.52 -3.32
N ILE A 561 5.23 5.53 -3.34
CA ILE A 561 4.80 6.93 -3.25
C ILE A 561 4.03 7.33 -4.53
N ALA A 562 4.57 7.01 -5.70
CA ALA A 562 3.99 7.37 -7.00
C ALA A 562 2.61 6.73 -7.20
N GLU A 563 2.45 5.46 -6.81
CA GLU A 563 1.19 4.72 -6.91
C GLU A 563 0.23 5.01 -5.75
N GLY A 564 0.62 5.82 -4.76
CA GLY A 564 -0.23 6.17 -3.62
C GLY A 564 -0.32 5.11 -2.51
N PHE A 565 0.50 4.06 -2.56
CA PHE A 565 0.55 2.97 -1.57
C PHE A 565 1.42 3.31 -0.34
N GLY A 566 2.11 4.45 -0.34
CA GLY A 566 3.05 4.83 0.70
C GLY A 566 2.45 5.28 2.03
N GLY A 567 1.14 5.52 2.09
CA GLY A 567 0.45 5.95 3.31
C GLY A 567 0.87 7.32 3.85
N GLN A 568 1.67 8.10 3.11
CA GLN A 568 2.08 9.44 3.53
C GLN A 568 0.91 10.42 3.54
N VAL A 569 1.01 11.46 4.37
CA VAL A 569 0.14 12.64 4.26
C VAL A 569 0.47 13.36 2.95
N ASN A 570 -0.51 13.50 2.05
CA ASN A 570 -0.24 14.05 0.73
C ASN A 570 0.10 15.54 0.80
N GLN A 571 1.04 15.94 -0.07
CA GLN A 571 1.43 17.32 -0.25
C GLN A 571 0.68 17.88 -1.45
N THR A 572 -0.20 18.85 -1.21
CA THR A 572 -1.02 19.48 -2.22
C THR A 572 -0.68 20.97 -2.32
N LEU A 573 -0.79 21.53 -3.52
CA LEU A 573 -0.69 22.98 -3.72
C LEU A 573 -2.03 23.68 -3.38
N GLY A 574 -3.14 22.96 -3.50
CA GLY A 574 -4.48 23.40 -3.12
C GLY A 574 -4.86 22.99 -1.69
N ASP A 575 -6.14 23.11 -1.41
CA ASP A 575 -6.74 22.82 -0.12
C ASP A 575 -6.69 21.33 0.22
N TYR A 576 -6.72 21.01 1.52
CA TYR A 576 -6.49 19.67 2.03
C TYR A 576 -7.33 19.38 3.26
N LEU A 577 -7.84 18.15 3.34
CA LEU A 577 -8.51 17.64 4.54
C LEU A 577 -8.16 16.17 4.76
N MET A 578 -7.79 15.82 5.99
CA MET A 578 -7.76 14.44 6.45
C MET A 578 -8.26 14.38 7.88
N VAL A 579 -9.29 13.57 8.12
CA VAL A 579 -9.82 13.31 9.46
C VAL A 579 -9.34 11.93 9.90
N THR A 580 -8.64 11.87 11.03
CA THR A 580 -8.16 10.61 11.60
C THR A 580 -8.73 10.36 12.99
N LEU A 581 -9.10 9.11 13.26
CA LEU A 581 -9.61 8.64 14.54
C LEU A 581 -8.62 7.63 15.14
N SER A 582 -8.27 7.86 16.41
CA SER A 582 -7.48 6.93 17.21
C SER A 582 -8.29 6.49 18.42
N ASN A 583 -8.71 5.23 18.45
CA ASN A 583 -9.45 4.67 19.56
C ASN A 583 -8.50 4.30 20.70
N ILE A 584 -8.52 5.09 21.77
CA ILE A 584 -7.61 4.95 22.90
C ILE A 584 -8.39 4.35 24.07
N LYS A 585 -8.01 3.13 24.48
CA LYS A 585 -8.66 2.35 25.55
C LYS A 585 -10.09 1.87 25.26
N GLY A 586 -10.63 2.06 24.06
CA GLY A 586 -12.02 1.70 23.75
C GLY A 586 -12.24 0.26 23.32
N SER A 587 -11.21 -0.62 23.32
CA SER A 587 -11.36 -2.00 22.86
C SER A 587 -11.86 -2.06 21.40
N LYS A 588 -12.35 -3.21 20.92
CA LYS A 588 -12.81 -3.44 19.54
C LYS A 588 -14.08 -2.70 19.12
N THR A 589 -14.39 -1.55 19.71
CA THR A 589 -15.66 -0.83 19.55
C THR A 589 -15.82 -0.11 18.21
N ASP A 590 -14.74 0.13 17.45
CA ASP A 590 -14.88 0.73 16.10
C ASP A 590 -15.58 -0.22 15.12
N ALA A 591 -15.55 -1.53 15.37
CA ALA A 591 -16.33 -2.50 14.59
C ALA A 591 -17.86 -2.29 14.68
N VAL A 592 -18.32 -1.55 15.70
CA VAL A 592 -19.74 -1.30 16.00
C VAL A 592 -19.98 0.19 16.28
N THR A 593 -19.12 1.05 15.74
CA THR A 593 -19.28 2.50 15.78
C THR A 593 -19.23 3.05 14.37
N ASP A 594 -20.40 3.35 13.81
CA ASP A 594 -20.49 3.98 12.49
C ASP A 594 -20.04 5.45 12.59
N THR A 595 -19.38 5.94 11.54
CA THR A 595 -18.90 7.31 11.43
C THR A 595 -19.43 7.93 10.14
N ALA A 596 -19.95 9.14 10.24
CA ALA A 596 -20.37 9.98 9.13
C ALA A 596 -19.59 11.30 9.15
N LEU A 597 -19.32 11.86 7.98
CA LEU A 597 -18.49 13.05 7.80
C LEU A 597 -19.14 14.00 6.82
N ALA A 598 -19.43 15.23 7.24
CA ALA A 598 -19.81 16.32 6.34
C ALA A 598 -18.77 17.44 6.30
N VAL A 599 -18.58 18.02 5.12
CA VAL A 599 -17.69 19.13 4.84
C VAL A 599 -18.48 20.23 4.13
N ASP A 600 -18.86 21.28 4.86
CA ASP A 600 -19.47 22.47 4.26
C ASP A 600 -18.42 23.55 4.02
N THR A 601 -18.32 24.03 2.79
CA THR A 601 -17.32 25.02 2.36
C THR A 601 -17.98 26.31 1.92
N GLN A 602 -17.57 27.41 2.54
CA GLN A 602 -18.02 28.77 2.20
C GLN A 602 -16.81 29.63 1.84
N PHE A 603 -16.97 30.54 0.88
CA PHE A 603 -15.87 31.41 0.46
C PHE A 603 -16.05 32.81 1.03
N THR A 604 -14.95 33.40 1.50
CA THR A 604 -14.88 34.81 1.92
C THR A 604 -13.70 35.46 1.22
N GLY A 605 -13.97 36.15 0.10
CA GLY A 605 -12.91 36.55 -0.82
C GLY A 605 -12.25 35.31 -1.45
N ASP A 606 -10.92 35.24 -1.38
CA ASP A 606 -10.14 34.11 -1.89
C ASP A 606 -9.94 32.98 -0.86
N ASP A 607 -10.45 33.16 0.35
CA ASP A 607 -10.36 32.19 1.44
C ASP A 607 -11.52 31.21 1.40
N ALA A 608 -11.27 29.96 1.80
CA ALA A 608 -12.32 29.00 2.14
C ALA A 608 -12.47 28.89 3.66
N VAL A 609 -13.72 28.77 4.11
CA VAL A 609 -14.10 28.52 5.48
C VAL A 609 -14.83 27.20 5.50
N HIS A 610 -14.26 26.21 6.18
CA HIS A 610 -14.83 24.88 6.29
C HIS A 610 -15.53 24.70 7.62
N THR A 611 -16.70 24.08 7.57
CA THR A 611 -17.39 23.51 8.73
C THR A 611 -17.40 22.00 8.56
N ILE A 612 -16.58 21.31 9.36
CA ILE A 612 -16.51 19.85 9.39
C ILE A 612 -17.44 19.33 10.47
N THR A 613 -18.31 18.40 10.12
CA THR A 613 -19.20 17.72 11.07
C THR A 613 -18.85 16.25 11.10
N ILE A 614 -18.46 15.75 12.26
CA ILE A 614 -18.12 14.34 12.50
C ILE A 614 -19.19 13.77 13.42
N ALA A 615 -20.03 12.89 12.89
CA ALA A 615 -21.04 12.19 13.66
C ALA A 615 -20.63 10.73 13.86
N ARG A 616 -20.78 10.22 15.08
CA ARG A 616 -20.49 8.83 15.41
C ARG A 616 -21.66 8.20 16.14
N GLN A 617 -22.04 6.99 15.75
CA GLN A 617 -23.10 6.22 16.38
C GLN A 617 -22.56 4.89 16.86
N HIS A 618 -22.56 4.69 18.18
CA HIS A 618 -22.12 3.43 18.75
C HIS A 618 -23.32 2.48 18.96
N THR A 619 -23.38 1.40 18.19
CA THR A 619 -24.50 0.43 18.20
C THR A 619 -24.32 -0.72 19.21
N GLY A 620 -23.31 -0.64 20.07
CA GLY A 620 -23.01 -1.65 21.09
C GLY A 620 -23.86 -1.54 22.36
N GLY A 621 -23.41 -2.21 23.43
CA GLY A 621 -23.99 -2.15 24.77
C GLY A 621 -24.82 -3.39 25.14
N LYS A 622 -25.32 -4.12 24.14
CA LYS A 622 -26.12 -5.36 24.33
C LYS A 622 -25.69 -6.49 23.39
N LEU A 623 -24.51 -6.39 22.77
CA LEU A 623 -24.00 -7.41 21.87
C LEU A 623 -23.43 -8.61 22.64
N LYS A 624 -23.36 -9.77 21.98
CA LYS A 624 -22.84 -11.03 22.56
C LYS A 624 -21.47 -10.84 23.21
N TYR A 625 -20.56 -10.13 22.54
CA TYR A 625 -19.17 -9.99 22.97
C TYR A 625 -18.94 -8.69 23.73
N GLY A 626 -18.38 -8.80 24.94
CA GLY A 626 -18.19 -7.67 25.84
C GLY A 626 -17.24 -6.59 25.31
N PHE A 627 -16.29 -6.97 24.45
CA PHE A 627 -15.35 -6.03 23.83
C PHE A 627 -15.99 -5.04 22.84
N TYR A 628 -17.24 -5.29 22.40
CA TYR A 628 -18.06 -4.37 21.60
C TYR A 628 -18.98 -3.48 22.44
N ASN A 629 -19.07 -3.70 23.75
CA ASN A 629 -20.03 -3.01 24.62
C ASN A 629 -19.35 -1.97 25.52
N LYS A 630 -18.09 -1.63 25.25
CA LYS A 630 -17.33 -0.63 26.01
C LYS A 630 -17.51 0.75 25.39
N GLN A 631 -17.20 1.81 26.14
CA GLN A 631 -17.07 3.15 25.59
C GLN A 631 -16.02 3.19 24.47
N ASN A 632 -16.21 4.03 23.45
CA ASN A 632 -15.22 4.32 22.40
C ASN A 632 -14.64 5.73 22.59
N PRO A 633 -13.47 5.88 23.24
CA PRO A 633 -12.78 7.16 23.37
C PRO A 633 -11.88 7.39 22.15
N ALA A 634 -12.39 8.12 21.15
CA ALA A 634 -11.58 8.49 20.00
C ALA A 634 -10.86 9.82 20.24
N TYR A 635 -9.55 9.83 20.03
CA TYR A 635 -8.81 11.06 19.78
C TYR A 635 -8.85 11.32 18.27
N VAL A 636 -9.52 12.42 17.89
CA VAL A 636 -9.71 12.82 16.51
C VAL A 636 -8.66 13.87 16.17
N ARG A 637 -8.02 13.74 15.01
CA ARG A 637 -7.10 14.74 14.46
C ARG A 637 -7.52 15.14 13.06
N VAL A 638 -7.71 16.44 12.84
CA VAL A 638 -8.10 17.02 11.56
C VAL A 638 -6.90 17.75 10.96
N LEU A 639 -6.31 17.17 9.92
CA LEU A 639 -5.14 17.72 9.21
C LEU A 639 -5.60 18.56 8.03
N VAL A 640 -5.06 19.77 7.94
CA VAL A 640 -5.43 20.83 6.99
C VAL A 640 -4.17 21.58 6.53
N PRO A 641 -4.23 22.45 5.50
CA PRO A 641 -3.07 23.21 5.06
C PRO A 641 -2.37 23.95 6.21
N GLU A 642 -1.04 24.09 6.11
CA GLU A 642 -0.21 24.61 7.21
C GLU A 642 -0.59 26.02 7.69
N ASN A 643 -1.15 26.83 6.78
CA ASN A 643 -1.60 28.20 6.99
C ASN A 643 -3.07 28.30 7.44
N ALA A 644 -3.75 27.17 7.65
CA ALA A 644 -5.13 27.15 8.11
C ALA A 644 -5.25 27.73 9.53
N VAL A 645 -6.34 28.44 9.78
CA VAL A 645 -6.62 29.11 11.04
C VAL A 645 -7.86 28.49 11.67
N PHE A 646 -7.68 27.88 12.84
CA PHE A 646 -8.77 27.39 13.68
C PHE A 646 -9.73 28.52 14.06
N GLN A 647 -11.03 28.29 13.99
CA GLN A 647 -12.05 29.27 14.38
C GLN A 647 -12.83 28.83 15.63
N SER A 648 -13.50 27.68 15.55
CA SER A 648 -14.34 27.18 16.65
C SER A 648 -14.50 25.67 16.61
N ILE A 649 -14.88 25.09 17.75
CA ILE A 649 -15.32 23.71 17.87
C ILE A 649 -16.51 23.63 18.82
N SER A 650 -17.40 22.67 18.63
CA SER A 650 -18.47 22.34 19.58
C SER A 650 -18.77 20.84 19.59
N GLY A 651 -19.26 20.33 20.72
CA GLY A 651 -19.65 18.92 20.90
C GLY A 651 -18.51 17.96 21.30
N ASN A 652 -17.25 18.42 21.30
CA ASN A 652 -16.09 17.64 21.72
C ASN A 652 -16.03 17.43 23.25
N ASP A 653 -15.30 16.40 23.68
CA ASP A 653 -15.06 16.10 25.09
C ASP A 653 -13.77 16.71 25.62
N GLN A 654 -13.75 16.91 26.94
CA GLN A 654 -12.56 17.34 27.69
C GLN A 654 -12.30 16.35 28.84
N PRO A 655 -11.87 15.12 28.55
CA PRO A 655 -11.62 14.13 29.59
C PRO A 655 -10.47 14.58 30.49
N SER A 656 -10.61 14.33 31.79
CA SER A 656 -9.56 14.60 32.79
C SER A 656 -8.51 13.48 32.84
N TYR A 657 -8.00 13.06 31.68
CA TYR A 657 -6.97 12.02 31.62
C TYR A 657 -5.64 12.53 32.20
N LYS A 658 -4.99 11.66 32.98
CA LYS A 658 -3.70 11.94 33.61
C LYS A 658 -2.71 10.85 33.22
N PRO A 659 -1.43 11.19 33.02
CA PRO A 659 -0.38 10.20 32.86
C PRO A 659 -0.39 9.18 34.00
N LEU A 660 -0.15 7.91 33.68
CA LEU A 660 -0.02 6.84 34.67
C LEU A 660 1.25 6.98 35.53
N VAL A 661 2.26 7.69 35.02
CA VAL A 661 3.56 7.92 35.65
C VAL A 661 3.91 9.41 35.56
N ASP A 662 4.53 9.96 36.61
CA ASP A 662 5.13 11.29 36.55
C ASP A 662 6.52 11.22 35.91
N TYR A 663 6.59 11.48 34.60
CA TYR A 663 7.82 11.33 33.84
C TYR A 663 8.95 12.29 34.25
N ARG A 664 8.64 13.42 34.92
CA ARG A 664 9.62 14.45 35.34
C ARG A 664 10.63 13.94 36.36
N HIS A 665 10.26 12.92 37.12
CA HIS A 665 11.07 12.33 38.18
C HIS A 665 11.41 10.87 37.90
N SER A 666 11.29 10.44 36.65
CA SER A 666 11.43 9.06 36.22
C SER A 666 12.76 8.82 35.49
N SER A 667 13.16 7.56 35.36
CA SER A 667 14.31 7.15 34.53
C SER A 667 13.95 6.91 33.06
N PHE A 668 12.77 7.38 32.62
CA PHE A 668 12.28 7.14 31.27
C PHE A 668 13.05 7.98 30.26
N LYS A 669 13.24 7.43 29.06
CA LYS A 669 13.90 8.10 27.94
C LYS A 669 12.88 8.83 27.09
N THR A 670 13.25 10.03 26.66
CA THR A 670 12.52 10.74 25.60
C THR A 670 12.91 10.20 24.23
N ASP A 671 11.95 10.16 23.32
CA ASP A 671 12.20 9.89 21.91
C ASP A 671 12.41 11.22 21.15
N PRO A 672 13.50 11.40 20.38
CA PRO A 672 13.77 12.67 19.69
C PRO A 672 12.68 13.08 18.70
N ASP A 673 12.12 12.13 17.94
CA ASP A 673 11.08 12.44 16.94
C ASP A 673 9.79 12.86 17.64
N LEU A 674 9.44 12.18 18.74
CA LEU A 674 8.28 12.56 19.56
C LEU A 674 8.47 13.93 20.21
N VAL A 675 9.67 14.22 20.72
CA VAL A 675 9.98 15.53 21.30
C VAL A 675 9.83 16.63 20.26
N ASP A 676 10.30 16.43 19.03
CA ASP A 676 10.15 17.40 17.95
C ASP A 676 8.68 17.60 17.57
N PHE A 677 7.93 16.50 17.41
CA PHE A 677 6.49 16.52 17.15
C PHE A 677 5.70 17.29 18.22
N GLU A 678 6.03 17.08 19.51
CA GLU A 678 5.32 17.72 20.63
C GLU A 678 5.88 19.09 21.03
N LYS A 679 7.00 19.56 20.45
CA LYS A 679 7.69 20.78 20.89
C LYS A 679 6.85 22.04 20.72
N ASN A 680 6.10 22.13 19.62
CA ASN A 680 5.32 23.31 19.23
C ASN A 680 3.81 23.10 19.42
N VAL A 681 3.43 22.12 20.23
CA VAL A 681 2.01 21.83 20.49
C VAL A 681 1.36 22.99 21.27
N HIS A 682 0.20 23.45 20.81
CA HIS A 682 -0.60 24.45 21.50
C HIS A 682 -1.88 23.81 22.05
N VAL A 683 -2.06 23.82 23.37
CA VAL A 683 -3.25 23.26 24.01
C VAL A 683 -4.19 24.39 24.44
N ASP A 684 -5.35 24.49 23.79
CA ASP A 684 -6.46 25.33 24.23
C ASP A 684 -7.36 24.50 25.16
N ASN A 685 -7.05 24.52 26.46
CA ASN A 685 -7.83 23.83 27.48
C ASN A 685 -9.27 24.35 27.60
N SER A 686 -9.54 25.60 27.21
CA SER A 686 -10.89 26.17 27.32
C SER A 686 -11.84 25.56 26.28
N ARG A 687 -11.31 25.29 25.08
CA ARG A 687 -12.07 24.69 23.97
C ARG A 687 -11.85 23.18 23.84
N GLY A 688 -10.86 22.61 24.52
CA GLY A 688 -10.55 21.18 24.45
C GLY A 688 -9.92 20.78 23.11
N VAL A 689 -9.12 21.68 22.54
CA VAL A 689 -8.44 21.48 21.24
C VAL A 689 -6.94 21.58 21.46
N THR A 690 -6.21 20.70 20.79
CA THR A 690 -4.76 20.72 20.74
C THR A 690 -4.31 20.89 19.30
N THR A 691 -3.47 21.88 19.03
CA THR A 691 -2.96 22.16 17.70
C THR A 691 -1.55 21.59 17.55
N TYR A 692 -1.34 20.77 16.51
CA TYR A 692 -0.04 20.22 16.13
C TYR A 692 0.39 20.69 14.74
N ARG A 693 1.62 20.30 14.38
CA ARG A 693 2.09 20.30 12.99
C ARG A 693 2.64 18.92 12.67
N GLU A 694 2.10 18.28 11.63
CA GLU A 694 2.56 16.98 11.16
C GLU A 694 2.69 17.02 9.64
N ALA A 695 3.79 16.52 9.08
CA ALA A 695 3.99 16.38 7.64
C ALA A 695 3.64 17.64 6.81
N GLY A 696 4.03 18.83 7.28
CA GLY A 696 3.75 20.10 6.60
C GLY A 696 2.26 20.50 6.59
N LYS A 697 1.48 19.99 7.54
CA LYS A 697 0.06 20.32 7.75
C LYS A 697 -0.13 20.91 9.15
N ALA A 698 -1.13 21.76 9.30
CA ALA A 698 -1.66 22.11 10.62
C ALA A 698 -2.66 21.01 11.02
N GLU A 699 -2.73 20.72 12.31
CA GLU A 699 -3.58 19.66 12.83
C GLU A 699 -4.38 20.16 14.02
N PHE A 700 -5.70 19.89 14.04
CA PHE A 700 -6.59 20.16 15.16
C PHE A 700 -7.03 18.84 15.82
N GLY A 701 -6.45 18.55 16.99
CA GLY A 701 -6.70 17.37 17.80
C GLY A 701 -7.72 17.59 18.92
N PHE A 702 -8.67 16.69 19.11
CA PHE A 702 -9.69 16.76 20.17
C PHE A 702 -10.28 15.38 20.52
N TRP A 703 -10.94 15.27 21.66
CA TRP A 703 -11.61 14.03 22.07
C TRP A 703 -13.07 13.96 21.59
N LEU A 704 -13.46 12.80 21.08
CA LEU A 704 -14.84 12.43 20.75
C LEU A 704 -15.13 11.05 21.35
N ILE A 705 -15.71 11.07 22.55
CA ILE A 705 -16.03 9.87 23.33
C ILE A 705 -17.50 9.50 23.08
N THR A 706 -17.72 8.30 22.53
CA THR A 706 -19.05 7.80 22.19
C THR A 706 -19.38 6.59 23.06
N ASP A 707 -20.41 6.72 23.91
CA ASP A 707 -20.89 5.64 24.78
C ASP A 707 -21.78 4.65 24.01
N PRO A 708 -21.88 3.38 24.47
CA PRO A 708 -22.73 2.39 23.82
C PRO A 708 -24.21 2.82 23.74
N GLY A 709 -24.81 2.71 22.56
CA GLY A 709 -26.19 3.10 22.27
C GLY A 709 -26.38 4.61 22.04
N ILE A 710 -25.31 5.39 22.04
CA ILE A 710 -25.36 6.86 21.91
C ILE A 710 -24.80 7.27 20.54
N SER A 711 -25.44 8.30 19.95
CA SER A 711 -24.88 9.06 18.84
C SER A 711 -24.33 10.38 19.35
N LYS A 712 -23.16 10.79 18.84
CA LYS A 712 -22.50 12.04 19.22
C LYS A 712 -21.93 12.73 17.98
N THR A 713 -21.97 14.05 18.00
CA THR A 713 -21.53 14.89 16.89
C THR A 713 -20.59 15.97 17.39
N VAL A 714 -19.52 16.19 16.62
CA VAL A 714 -18.60 17.32 16.79
C VAL A 714 -18.63 18.16 15.53
N THR A 715 -18.68 19.47 15.70
CA THR A 715 -18.54 20.44 14.61
C THR A 715 -17.28 21.26 14.81
N LEU A 716 -16.41 21.29 13.81
CA LEU A 716 -15.15 22.03 13.78
C LEU A 716 -15.18 23.04 12.64
N LYS A 717 -14.80 24.29 12.92
CA LYS A 717 -14.71 25.35 11.92
C LYS A 717 -13.29 25.89 11.80
N TYR A 718 -12.80 26.01 10.57
CA TYR A 718 -11.49 26.60 10.28
C TYR A 718 -11.50 27.34 8.94
N ARG A 719 -10.54 28.24 8.75
CA ARG A 719 -10.35 29.01 7.52
C ARG A 719 -9.03 28.65 6.86
N VAL A 720 -9.02 28.46 5.55
CA VAL A 720 -7.82 28.29 4.73
C VAL A 720 -7.64 29.52 3.85
N PRO A 721 -6.57 30.30 4.06
CA PRO A 721 -6.34 31.51 3.27
C PRO A 721 -5.94 31.22 1.81
N ASN A 722 -6.40 32.07 0.88
CA ASN A 722 -5.95 32.12 -0.54
C ASN A 722 -6.05 30.80 -1.32
N VAL A 723 -7.16 30.06 -1.19
CA VAL A 723 -7.38 28.79 -1.90
C VAL A 723 -7.97 28.96 -3.30
N LEU A 724 -8.58 30.10 -3.60
CA LEU A 724 -9.08 30.40 -4.94
C LEU A 724 -7.92 30.86 -5.83
N ASN A 725 -7.51 30.00 -6.77
CA ASN A 725 -6.44 30.30 -7.72
C ASN A 725 -7.01 30.45 -9.14
N GLN A 726 -6.94 31.65 -9.72
CA GLN A 726 -7.34 31.91 -11.11
C GLN A 726 -8.72 31.35 -11.48
N LYS A 727 -9.73 31.54 -10.61
CA LYS A 727 -11.09 30.99 -10.75
C LYS A 727 -11.13 29.46 -10.75
N SER A 728 -10.24 28.81 -10.00
CA SER A 728 -10.33 27.39 -9.69
C SER A 728 -10.19 27.16 -8.19
N TYR A 729 -10.84 26.11 -7.70
CA TYR A 729 -10.75 25.62 -6.34
C TYR A 729 -10.48 24.12 -6.38
N GLU A 730 -9.50 23.67 -5.61
CA GLU A 730 -9.18 22.25 -5.45
C GLU A 730 -9.13 21.89 -3.97
N LEU A 731 -9.90 20.87 -3.57
CA LEU A 731 -9.86 20.25 -2.25
C LEU A 731 -9.52 18.77 -2.39
N TYR A 732 -8.45 18.36 -1.74
CA TYR A 732 -8.08 16.96 -1.63
C TYR A 732 -8.48 16.41 -0.25
N VAL A 733 -9.37 15.42 -0.24
CA VAL A 733 -9.83 14.76 0.99
C VAL A 733 -9.19 13.38 1.06
N GLN A 734 -8.21 13.23 1.96
CA GLN A 734 -7.47 11.99 2.13
C GLN A 734 -8.14 11.07 3.15
N LYS A 735 -8.28 9.79 2.80
CA LYS A 735 -8.89 8.77 3.64
C LYS A 735 -7.89 8.25 4.68
N GLN A 736 -8.36 8.10 5.92
CA GLN A 736 -7.64 7.31 6.93
C GLN A 736 -7.71 5.82 6.55
N PRO A 737 -6.57 5.11 6.49
CA PRO A 737 -6.58 3.66 6.35
C PRO A 737 -7.45 2.98 7.43
N GLY A 738 -8.12 1.89 7.08
CA GLY A 738 -8.97 1.12 8.01
C GLY A 738 -10.32 1.74 8.41
N LEU A 739 -10.47 3.06 8.31
CA LEU A 739 -11.75 3.74 8.50
C LEU A 739 -12.61 3.61 7.24
N GLU A 740 -13.87 3.22 7.42
CA GLU A 740 -14.89 3.22 6.37
C GLU A 740 -15.97 4.23 6.77
N ILE A 741 -16.25 5.19 5.89
CA ILE A 741 -17.32 6.19 6.09
C ILE A 741 -18.37 5.95 5.01
N LYS A 742 -19.54 5.46 5.41
CA LYS A 742 -20.65 5.17 4.47
C LYS A 742 -21.30 6.45 3.95
N ASP A 743 -21.36 7.45 4.81
CA ASP A 743 -22.04 8.72 4.57
C ASP A 743 -21.01 9.84 4.63
N PHE A 744 -20.44 10.18 3.48
CA PHE A 744 -19.62 11.37 3.31
C PHE A 744 -20.38 12.40 2.47
N ASP A 745 -20.56 13.59 3.03
CA ASP A 745 -21.22 14.71 2.38
C ASP A 745 -20.24 15.87 2.17
N PHE A 746 -20.12 16.33 0.94
CA PHE A 746 -19.46 17.59 0.61
C PHE A 746 -20.49 18.59 0.13
N SER A 747 -20.47 19.80 0.68
CA SER A 747 -21.24 20.92 0.19
C SER A 747 -20.39 22.16 0.04
N MET A 748 -20.73 23.00 -0.95
CA MET A 748 -20.08 24.28 -1.15
C MET A 748 -21.05 25.36 -1.66
N ALA A 749 -20.97 26.53 -1.03
CA ALA A 749 -21.49 27.75 -1.61
C ALA A 749 -20.54 28.24 -2.70
N LYS A 750 -21.07 28.78 -3.81
CA LYS A 750 -20.22 29.42 -4.81
C LYS A 750 -19.59 30.71 -4.26
N PRO A 751 -18.37 31.09 -4.67
CA PRO A 751 -17.83 32.40 -4.36
C PRO A 751 -18.71 33.53 -4.93
N GLU A 752 -18.60 34.71 -4.33
CA GLU A 752 -19.32 35.89 -4.80
C GLU A 752 -18.89 36.26 -6.23
N GLY A 753 -19.86 36.62 -7.08
CA GLY A 753 -19.58 36.96 -8.49
C GLY A 753 -19.16 35.82 -9.41
N LEU A 754 -18.86 34.62 -8.88
CA LEU A 754 -18.41 33.46 -9.66
C LEU A 754 -19.51 32.40 -9.81
N THR A 755 -19.47 31.65 -10.91
CA THR A 755 -20.36 30.49 -11.13
C THR A 755 -19.55 29.27 -11.56
N PRO A 756 -19.74 28.09 -10.94
CA PRO A 756 -19.11 26.85 -11.40
C PRO A 756 -19.45 26.54 -12.86
N THR A 757 -18.44 26.22 -13.66
CA THR A 757 -18.57 25.77 -15.05
C THR A 757 -18.22 24.31 -15.24
N GLU A 758 -17.30 23.80 -14.42
CA GLU A 758 -16.85 22.41 -14.43
C GLU A 758 -16.64 21.95 -12.98
N SER A 759 -16.96 20.70 -12.69
CA SER A 759 -16.64 20.06 -11.42
C SER A 759 -16.23 18.60 -11.63
N HIS A 760 -15.28 18.15 -10.84
CA HIS A 760 -14.92 16.74 -10.70
C HIS A 760 -14.75 16.42 -9.21
N PRO A 761 -15.50 15.47 -8.62
CA PRO A 761 -16.66 14.80 -9.22
C PRO A 761 -17.77 15.80 -9.61
N LEU A 762 -18.76 15.33 -10.38
CA LEU A 762 -19.90 16.16 -10.77
C LEU A 762 -20.71 16.52 -9.51
N LEU A 763 -20.85 17.81 -9.23
CA LEU A 763 -21.64 18.29 -8.11
C LEU A 763 -23.11 18.48 -8.50
N GLU A 764 -24.01 18.03 -7.65
CA GLU A 764 -25.43 18.33 -7.75
C GLU A 764 -25.70 19.75 -7.29
N ARG A 765 -26.61 20.46 -7.98
CA ARG A 765 -26.97 21.83 -7.63
C ARG A 765 -28.36 21.87 -7.00
N THR A 766 -28.44 22.35 -5.77
CA THR A 766 -29.71 22.64 -5.10
C THR A 766 -29.74 24.11 -4.69
N ASN A 767 -30.61 24.89 -5.33
CA ASN A 767 -30.68 26.35 -5.17
C ASN A 767 -29.32 27.03 -5.49
N SER A 768 -28.68 27.58 -4.45
CA SER A 768 -27.37 28.25 -4.50
C SER A 768 -26.21 27.37 -4.01
N ASN A 769 -26.49 26.15 -3.55
CA ASN A 769 -25.49 25.22 -3.01
C ASN A 769 -25.13 24.14 -4.04
N TYR A 770 -23.89 23.67 -3.99
CA TYR A 770 -23.41 22.54 -4.77
C TYR A 770 -23.00 21.43 -3.81
N SER A 771 -23.42 20.20 -4.08
CA SER A 771 -23.20 19.08 -3.15
C SER A 771 -22.81 17.79 -3.85
N TRP A 772 -22.17 16.92 -3.09
CA TRP A 772 -21.84 15.57 -3.50
C TRP A 772 -21.87 14.66 -2.27
N SER A 773 -22.45 13.48 -2.42
CA SER A 773 -22.65 12.53 -1.34
C SER A 773 -22.37 11.12 -1.84
N ASP A 774 -21.52 10.37 -1.14
CA ASP A 774 -21.24 8.96 -1.43
C ASP A 774 -20.51 8.30 -0.24
N THR A 775 -20.19 7.02 -0.38
CA THR A 775 -19.25 6.31 0.48
C THR A 775 -17.82 6.80 0.26
N PHE A 776 -17.12 7.09 1.35
CA PHE A 776 -15.73 7.50 1.35
C PHE A 776 -14.81 6.30 1.64
N SER A 777 -14.62 5.49 0.60
CA SER A 777 -13.78 4.28 0.60
C SER A 777 -12.38 4.49 0.01
N LYS A 778 -12.14 5.64 -0.64
CA LYS A 778 -10.88 6.07 -1.25
C LYS A 778 -10.69 7.57 -1.12
N ASP A 779 -9.50 8.07 -1.39
CA ASP A 779 -9.24 9.51 -1.43
C ASP A 779 -10.13 10.20 -2.48
N LEU A 780 -10.59 11.41 -2.17
CA LEU A 780 -11.44 12.22 -3.04
C LEU A 780 -10.70 13.49 -3.42
N GLN A 781 -10.90 13.91 -4.68
CA GLN A 781 -10.38 15.19 -5.16
C GLN A 781 -11.53 15.98 -5.78
N PHE A 782 -11.88 17.09 -5.15
CA PHE A 782 -12.83 18.05 -5.66
C PHE A 782 -12.08 19.12 -6.45
N LYS A 783 -12.32 19.21 -7.76
CA LYS A 783 -11.80 20.27 -8.63
C LYS A 783 -12.96 21.04 -9.23
N ILE A 784 -13.03 22.33 -8.95
CA ILE A 784 -14.09 23.20 -9.44
C ILE A 784 -13.47 24.35 -10.22
N LYS A 785 -13.94 24.56 -11.45
CA LYS A 785 -13.63 25.76 -12.23
C LYS A 785 -14.81 26.71 -12.22
N PHE A 786 -14.52 28.00 -12.15
CA PHE A 786 -15.52 29.06 -12.14
C PHE A 786 -15.35 29.99 -13.35
N ARG A 787 -16.44 30.65 -13.73
CA ARG A 787 -16.44 31.75 -14.71
C ARG A 787 -16.77 33.08 -14.07
#